data_AF-A0A268BM36-F1
#
_entry.id   AF-A0A268BM36-F1
#
_cell.length_a   1.000
_cell.length_b   1.000
_cell.length_c   1.000
_cell.angle_alpha   90.00
_cell.angle_beta   90.00
_cell.angle_gamma   90.00
#
_symmetry.space_group_name_H-M   'P 1'
#
loop_
_entity.id
_entity.type
_entity.pdbx_description
1 polymer ?
#
loop_
_entity_poly.entity_id
_entity_poly.type
_entity_poly.pdbx_seq_one_letter_code
_entity_poly.pdbx_strand_id
1 'polypeptide(L)'
;MKERIFALDIGTRSVVGMLLEADAGVYTLIDYEMVEHDERSMLDGQIHDVVAVAQVISEVKHKLEEKHGSLYKVCVAAAGRSLQTKRVQIRHSISERGVLDKEQVQHLELSAVQQAQYEIAHSKDKSTDYYCVGYSVLHYQLDEQDIGSLIDQQGDEACVEIIATFLPKVVVESLLSALKRSNLEMDALTLEPIAAINVLIPPSMRRLNVALVDIGAGTSDIAITNEGTITAYGMVPKAGDEITEALSDHYLLDFHVAEAAKRDWSEKGTITTMDILGFEQQMSGDQVEQDIGHAIDQLAEAIAASIIQLNAVAPKAVMLVGGGSQTPGLAGRLARMLDLPENRVAIRGTEAIQSLKKTDNVPAGPAFITPIGIALAAKQNPVHYVSIQVNGRVIRLFDMKKLTVGDALLAAGIQIARLYGKPGAACMITFQGKSLTLPGTIGKAPKITRNHQPASLDSPIHDGDKLEVEAGEDGLPAQVTVHDITGDLEPMTIFHNGKPYQMKQQVLVNGQPVHPAYRLEDRDEVLLQRDTTIEYFLHEHKLPLPALPEAGEYDVYINDKLLSIEAFSQVFTINDIPARLRDQVTDGDSIRIQERKVPTAAELLPHLQTGSQTSMTVEFNGSTIKLTPPAAQLYDKDRPVEPDEPIPSGTRLQMRAAADQFIIQDIFRFVDIDLSKVSGNFQIYKNGSIAAFHDVLSPHDKIELTM
;
A
#
# COMPACT_ATOMS: atom_id res chain seq x y z
N MET A 1 46.24 10.51 12.99
CA MET A 1 46.48 11.87 12.44
C MET A 1 45.75 12.82 13.39
N LYS A 2 46.39 13.88 13.89
CA LYS A 2 45.71 14.81 14.79
C LYS A 2 44.66 15.59 14.01
N GLU A 3 43.45 15.65 14.54
CA GLU A 3 42.34 16.34 13.89
C GLU A 3 42.28 17.78 14.38
N ARG A 4 42.24 18.73 13.43
CA ARG A 4 42.08 20.15 13.72
C ARG A 4 40.61 20.51 13.73
N ILE A 5 40.20 21.22 14.77
CA ILE A 5 38.83 21.70 14.96
C ILE A 5 38.89 23.23 14.96
N PHE A 6 38.18 23.83 14.03
CA PHE A 6 37.94 25.27 14.03
C PHE A 6 36.53 25.52 14.56
N ALA A 7 36.41 26.34 15.58
CA ALA A 7 35.14 26.72 16.19
C ALA A 7 34.97 28.24 16.19
N LEU A 8 33.74 28.69 16.02
CA LEU A 8 33.35 30.09 16.13
C LEU A 8 32.22 30.22 17.15
N ASP A 9 32.45 31.09 18.13
CA ASP A 9 31.40 31.63 18.97
C ASP A 9 31.00 33.00 18.41
N ILE A 10 29.76 33.15 17.96
CA ILE A 10 29.25 34.37 17.33
C ILE A 10 28.37 35.08 18.35
N GLY A 11 29.03 35.72 19.32
CA GLY A 11 28.36 36.44 20.40
C GLY A 11 27.77 37.78 19.94
N THR A 12 26.95 38.37 20.81
CA THR A 12 26.30 39.66 20.52
C THR A 12 27.28 40.84 20.43
N ARG A 13 28.42 40.74 21.14
CA ARG A 13 29.48 41.76 21.16
C ARG A 13 30.65 41.43 20.24
N SER A 14 31.01 40.16 20.14
CA SER A 14 32.26 39.74 19.50
C SER A 14 32.13 38.36 18.91
N VAL A 15 32.93 38.10 17.88
CA VAL A 15 33.16 36.76 17.36
C VAL A 15 34.48 36.24 17.89
N VAL A 16 34.47 35.06 18.50
CA VAL A 16 35.66 34.36 19.00
C VAL A 16 35.91 33.13 18.14
N GLY A 17 37.03 33.11 17.43
CA GLY A 17 37.51 31.95 16.68
C GLY A 17 38.54 31.17 17.46
N MET A 18 38.40 29.85 17.53
CA MET A 18 39.33 28.97 18.22
C MET A 18 39.80 27.83 17.32
N LEU A 19 41.10 27.54 17.37
CA LEU A 19 41.71 26.40 16.70
C LEU A 19 42.23 25.40 17.73
N LEU A 20 41.68 24.19 17.73
CA LEU A 20 42.05 23.12 18.67
C LEU A 20 42.57 21.89 17.92
N GLU A 21 43.45 21.12 18.58
CA GLU A 21 43.80 19.75 18.17
C GLU A 21 43.20 18.75 19.16
N ALA A 22 42.58 17.70 18.64
CA ALA A 22 42.07 16.58 19.43
C ALA A 22 42.98 15.34 19.29
N ASP A 23 43.36 14.76 20.43
CA ASP A 23 44.12 13.51 20.50
C ASP A 23 43.63 12.63 21.67
N ALA A 24 43.14 11.43 21.37
CA ALA A 24 42.64 10.44 22.35
C ALA A 24 41.67 11.01 23.41
N GLY A 25 40.80 11.97 23.04
CA GLY A 25 39.83 12.61 23.95
C GLY A 25 40.38 13.76 24.78
N VAL A 26 41.66 14.11 24.62
CA VAL A 26 42.29 15.31 25.19
C VAL A 26 42.40 16.38 24.11
N TYR A 27 42.03 17.61 24.45
CA TYR A 27 42.03 18.75 23.54
C TYR A 27 43.16 19.71 23.88
N THR A 28 43.82 20.26 22.88
CA THR A 28 44.85 21.29 23.04
C THR A 28 44.47 22.52 22.22
N LEU A 29 44.35 23.68 22.87
CA LEU A 29 44.16 24.94 22.16
C LEU A 29 45.47 25.34 21.48
N ILE A 30 45.41 25.57 20.17
CA ILE A 30 46.55 25.98 19.35
C ILE A 30 46.64 27.50 19.33
N ASP A 31 45.54 28.16 18.98
CA ASP A 31 45.43 29.62 18.87
C ASP A 31 43.97 30.06 18.95
N TYR A 32 43.74 31.34 19.21
CA TYR A 32 42.42 31.95 19.18
C TYR A 32 42.51 33.42 18.74
N GLU A 33 41.41 33.93 18.17
CA GLU A 33 41.26 35.33 17.77
C GLU A 33 39.89 35.82 18.21
N MET A 34 39.82 37.07 18.66
CA MET A 34 38.59 37.72 19.08
C MET A 34 38.48 39.07 18.38
N VAL A 35 37.34 39.31 17.75
CA VAL A 35 37.04 40.58 17.07
C VAL A 35 35.66 41.04 17.52
N GLU A 36 35.57 42.28 18.01
CA GLU A 36 34.31 42.91 18.41
C GLU A 36 33.55 43.40 17.18
N HIS A 37 32.20 43.40 17.23
CA HIS A 37 31.39 43.99 16.16
C HIS A 37 31.46 45.52 16.24
N ASP A 38 31.60 46.19 15.09
CA ASP A 38 31.59 47.66 15.02
C ASP A 38 30.21 48.25 15.37
N GLU A 39 29.14 47.50 15.08
CA GLU A 39 27.74 47.87 15.33
C GLU A 39 26.98 46.71 15.99
N ARG A 40 25.79 46.97 16.55
CA ARG A 40 24.88 45.93 17.10
C ARG A 40 24.26 45.06 15.98
N SER A 41 25.11 44.29 15.30
CA SER A 41 24.78 43.39 14.19
C SER A 41 24.09 42.11 14.66
N MET A 42 24.29 41.79 15.93
CA MET A 42 23.66 40.72 16.67
C MET A 42 22.78 41.32 17.76
N LEU A 43 21.50 40.96 17.81
CA LEU A 43 20.58 41.41 18.85
C LEU A 43 19.92 40.18 19.46
N ASP A 44 19.90 40.10 20.79
CA ASP A 44 19.19 39.05 21.51
C ASP A 44 19.58 37.61 21.08
N GLY A 45 20.84 37.41 20.71
CA GLY A 45 21.34 36.11 20.23
C GLY A 45 20.98 35.76 18.78
N GLN A 46 20.48 36.72 17.99
CA GLN A 46 20.15 36.53 16.58
C GLN A 46 20.95 37.47 15.68
N ILE A 47 21.27 36.98 14.48
CA ILE A 47 21.89 37.78 13.42
C ILE A 47 20.83 38.68 12.80
N HIS A 48 20.95 39.99 13.04
CA HIS A 48 20.12 41.02 12.39
C HIS A 48 20.75 41.52 11.09
N ASP A 49 22.09 41.62 11.04
CA ASP A 49 22.83 41.97 9.84
C ASP A 49 23.84 40.85 9.47
N VAL A 50 23.45 40.05 8.48
CA VAL A 50 24.27 38.94 7.97
C VAL A 50 25.56 39.44 7.30
N VAL A 51 25.54 40.63 6.70
CA VAL A 51 26.70 41.19 6.00
C VAL A 51 27.76 41.60 7.00
N ALA A 52 27.37 42.35 8.03
CA ALA A 52 28.28 42.81 9.08
C ALA A 52 28.88 41.64 9.86
N VAL A 53 28.04 40.67 10.30
CA VAL A 53 28.53 39.48 11.00
C VAL A 53 29.50 38.67 10.13
N ALA A 54 29.22 38.52 8.83
CA ALA A 54 30.13 37.81 7.92
C ALA A 54 31.48 38.51 7.72
N GLN A 55 31.54 39.84 7.81
CA GLN A 55 32.80 40.60 7.78
C GLN A 55 33.66 40.28 8.99
N VAL A 56 33.08 40.34 10.20
CA VAL A 56 33.78 40.02 11.45
C VAL A 56 34.27 38.56 11.46
N ILE A 57 33.43 37.61 11.03
CA ILE A 57 33.83 36.20 10.87
C ILE A 57 35.00 36.07 9.89
N SER A 58 34.98 36.81 8.78
CA SER A 58 36.04 36.76 7.77
C SER A 58 37.35 37.32 8.31
N GLU A 59 37.30 38.35 9.15
CA GLU A 59 38.48 38.92 9.82
C GLU A 59 39.10 37.92 10.81
N VAL A 60 38.28 37.32 11.68
CA VAL A 60 38.72 36.26 12.61
C VAL A 60 39.37 35.11 11.84
N LYS A 61 38.70 34.64 10.78
CA LYS A 61 39.21 33.60 9.90
C LYS A 61 40.56 33.99 9.29
N HIS A 62 40.67 35.18 8.71
CA HIS A 62 41.89 35.64 8.05
C HIS A 62 43.08 35.67 9.00
N LYS A 63 42.91 36.23 10.21
CA LYS A 63 43.98 36.27 11.24
C LYS A 63 44.47 34.88 11.64
N LEU A 64 43.57 33.90 11.73
CA LEU A 64 43.94 32.51 12.00
C LEU A 64 44.58 31.82 10.78
N GLU A 65 44.06 32.06 9.57
CA GLU A 65 44.58 31.46 8.33
C GLU A 65 46.00 31.94 8.00
N GLU A 66 46.33 33.20 8.27
CA GLU A 66 47.67 33.76 8.11
C GLU A 66 48.73 32.98 8.90
N LYS A 67 48.35 32.45 10.06
CA LYS A 67 49.25 31.72 10.98
C LYS A 67 49.21 30.21 10.75
N HIS A 68 48.05 29.63 10.43
CA HIS A 68 47.80 28.17 10.53
C HIS A 68 47.40 27.49 9.22
N GLY A 69 47.22 28.25 8.14
CA GLY A 69 46.74 27.78 6.83
C GLY A 69 45.21 27.79 6.71
N SER A 70 44.71 27.39 5.54
CA SER A 70 43.29 27.57 5.18
C SER A 70 42.30 26.82 6.07
N LEU A 71 41.19 27.49 6.40
CA LEU A 71 40.08 27.02 7.20
C LEU A 71 38.80 27.02 6.36
N TYR A 72 38.23 25.83 6.15
CA TYR A 72 37.05 25.63 5.31
C TYR A 72 35.82 25.19 6.09
N LYS A 73 36.02 24.45 7.18
CA LYS A 73 34.98 23.84 7.99
C LYS A 73 34.99 24.44 9.38
N VAL A 74 33.81 24.71 9.93
CA VAL A 74 33.69 25.36 11.23
C VAL A 74 32.55 24.81 12.07
N CYS A 75 32.80 24.69 13.36
CA CYS A 75 31.80 24.36 14.37
C CYS A 75 31.25 25.66 14.97
N VAL A 76 29.95 25.78 15.09
CA VAL A 76 29.29 26.99 15.60
C VAL A 76 28.22 26.62 16.62
N ALA A 77 27.86 27.58 17.45
CA ALA A 77 26.66 27.50 18.27
C ALA A 77 25.63 28.56 17.89
N ALA A 78 24.38 28.28 18.23
CA ALA A 78 23.30 29.25 18.23
C ALA A 78 22.89 29.60 19.67
N ALA A 79 22.57 30.87 19.89
CA ALA A 79 22.10 31.40 21.16
C ALA A 79 20.59 31.15 21.40
N GLY A 80 20.17 31.26 22.67
CA GLY A 80 19.01 30.55 23.18
C GLY A 80 17.63 31.21 23.10
N ARG A 81 17.46 32.45 22.63
CA ARG A 81 16.17 33.19 22.77
C ARG A 81 14.96 32.48 22.22
N SER A 82 15.18 31.82 21.10
CA SER A 82 14.10 31.22 20.34
C SER A 82 14.04 29.72 20.53
N LEU A 83 14.82 29.19 21.48
CA LEU A 83 14.80 27.77 21.80
C LEU A 83 13.46 27.42 22.41
N GLN A 84 12.82 26.41 21.84
CA GLN A 84 11.70 25.73 22.46
C GLN A 84 12.13 24.34 22.87
N THR A 85 11.88 23.98 24.11
CA THR A 85 12.07 22.61 24.59
C THR A 85 10.73 21.93 24.74
N LYS A 86 10.70 20.64 24.42
CA LYS A 86 9.49 19.84 24.50
C LYS A 86 9.81 18.48 25.08
N ARG A 87 9.18 18.16 26.21
CA ARG A 87 9.20 16.83 26.80
C ARG A 87 8.12 15.97 26.16
N VAL A 88 8.49 14.76 25.78
CA VAL A 88 7.59 13.77 25.18
C VAL A 88 7.92 12.39 25.72
N GLN A 89 6.88 11.64 26.04
CA GLN A 89 6.96 10.24 26.40
C GLN A 89 6.23 9.41 25.33
N ILE A 90 6.90 8.38 24.80
CA ILE A 90 6.32 7.41 23.86
C ILE A 90 6.42 6.01 24.45
N ARG A 91 5.37 5.21 24.26
CA ARG A 91 5.25 3.81 24.69
C ARG A 91 4.99 2.93 23.47
N HIS A 92 5.78 1.89 23.28
CA HIS A 92 5.62 0.90 22.22
C HIS A 92 5.50 -0.50 22.82
N SER A 93 4.54 -1.29 22.34
CA SER A 93 4.48 -2.72 22.64
C SER A 93 5.64 -3.45 21.95
N ILE A 94 6.34 -4.26 22.72
CA ILE A 94 7.48 -5.09 22.30
C ILE A 94 7.21 -6.58 22.54
N SER A 95 5.98 -6.95 22.90
CA SER A 95 5.53 -8.32 23.24
C SER A 95 5.87 -9.36 22.16
N GLU A 96 5.86 -8.95 20.89
CA GLU A 96 6.19 -9.82 19.74
C GLU A 96 7.64 -9.65 19.25
N ARG A 97 8.37 -8.69 19.81
CA ARG A 97 9.69 -8.23 19.35
C ARG A 97 10.79 -8.68 20.31
N GLY A 98 11.00 -9.99 20.41
CA GLY A 98 12.13 -10.64 21.09
C GLY A 98 12.97 -9.77 22.05
N VAL A 99 14.24 -9.59 21.74
CA VAL A 99 15.16 -8.73 22.49
C VAL A 99 15.36 -7.43 21.72
N LEU A 100 15.30 -6.29 22.42
CA LEU A 100 15.49 -4.97 21.82
C LEU A 100 16.96 -4.74 21.43
N ASP A 101 17.22 -4.54 20.14
CA ASP A 101 18.54 -4.13 19.67
C ASP A 101 18.70 -2.59 19.72
N LYS A 102 19.92 -2.13 19.46
CA LYS A 102 20.26 -0.69 19.44
C LYS A 102 19.44 0.11 18.43
N GLU A 103 19.15 -0.46 17.27
CA GLU A 103 18.42 0.22 16.18
C GLU A 103 16.96 0.42 16.58
N GLN A 104 16.35 -0.57 17.23
CA GLN A 104 14.99 -0.51 17.75
C GLN A 104 14.85 0.52 18.88
N VAL A 105 15.82 0.60 19.80
CA VAL A 105 15.82 1.64 20.85
C VAL A 105 15.95 3.03 20.24
N GLN A 106 16.83 3.21 19.25
CA GLN A 106 16.95 4.47 18.52
C GLN A 106 15.67 4.84 17.79
N HIS A 107 14.99 3.87 17.16
CA HIS A 107 13.70 4.10 16.53
C HIS A 107 12.65 4.60 17.53
N LEU A 108 12.63 4.04 18.75
CA LEU A 108 11.73 4.47 19.82
C LEU A 108 12.01 5.93 20.24
N GLU A 109 13.28 6.29 20.47
CA GLU A 109 13.70 7.67 20.74
C GLU A 109 13.27 8.64 19.64
N LEU A 110 13.52 8.28 18.37
CA LEU A 110 13.18 9.11 17.22
C LEU A 110 11.66 9.29 17.07
N SER A 111 10.88 8.27 17.41
CA SER A 111 9.41 8.37 17.44
C SER A 111 8.97 9.46 18.43
N ALA A 112 9.65 9.57 19.58
CA ALA A 112 9.40 10.64 20.55
C ALA A 112 9.85 12.01 20.03
N VAL A 113 10.96 12.11 19.30
CA VAL A 113 11.40 13.37 18.65
C VAL A 113 10.39 13.83 17.60
N GLN A 114 9.88 12.91 16.78
CA GLN A 114 8.87 13.21 15.75
C GLN A 114 7.56 13.70 16.38
N GLN A 115 7.11 13.05 17.45
CA GLN A 115 5.94 13.50 18.21
C GLN A 115 6.17 14.90 18.81
N ALA A 116 7.36 15.17 19.36
CA ALA A 116 7.71 16.50 19.86
C ALA A 116 7.65 17.57 18.75
N GLN A 117 8.18 17.24 17.57
CA GLN A 117 8.15 18.12 16.41
C GLN A 117 6.73 18.37 15.92
N TYR A 118 5.88 17.34 15.89
CA TYR A 118 4.47 17.46 15.53
C TYR A 118 3.73 18.41 16.49
N GLU A 119 3.93 18.25 17.80
CA GLU A 119 3.27 19.08 18.81
C GLU A 119 3.70 20.55 18.75
N ILE A 120 4.99 20.82 18.49
CA ILE A 120 5.51 22.18 18.30
C ILE A 120 4.89 22.82 17.05
N ALA A 121 4.86 22.09 15.92
CA ALA A 121 4.28 22.57 14.67
C ALA A 121 2.77 22.84 14.75
N HIS A 122 2.04 22.15 15.64
CA HIS A 122 0.61 22.33 15.88
C HIS A 122 0.28 23.25 17.06
N SER A 123 1.30 23.83 17.70
CA SER A 123 1.13 24.81 18.76
C SER A 123 0.60 26.16 18.22
N LYS A 124 0.08 27.02 19.10
CA LYS A 124 -0.71 28.21 18.70
C LYS A 124 0.08 29.30 17.93
N ASP A 125 1.40 29.21 17.81
CA ASP A 125 2.23 30.11 17.02
C ASP A 125 2.37 29.62 15.57
N LYS A 126 1.41 30.01 14.72
CA LYS A 126 1.31 29.59 13.31
C LYS A 126 2.34 30.21 12.35
N SER A 127 3.32 31.00 12.80
CA SER A 127 4.19 31.80 11.91
C SER A 127 5.64 31.33 11.83
N THR A 128 6.09 30.40 12.67
CA THR A 128 7.51 30.11 12.80
C THR A 128 7.77 28.61 12.66
N ASP A 129 8.48 28.25 11.59
CA ASP A 129 9.01 26.91 11.43
C ASP A 129 10.23 26.71 12.35
N TYR A 130 10.35 25.52 12.92
CA TYR A 130 11.47 25.13 13.79
C TYR A 130 12.25 23.94 13.22
N TYR A 131 13.56 23.94 13.46
CA TYR A 131 14.45 22.78 13.30
C TYR A 131 14.67 22.13 14.67
N CYS A 132 14.59 20.80 14.75
CA CYS A 132 15.09 20.07 15.91
C CYS A 132 16.62 20.11 15.88
N VAL A 133 17.22 20.68 16.93
CA VAL A 133 18.68 20.87 17.06
C VAL A 133 19.29 19.99 18.15
N GLY A 134 18.52 19.04 18.68
CA GLY A 134 19.00 18.05 19.62
C GLY A 134 17.90 17.49 20.50
N TYR A 135 18.17 16.35 21.14
CA TYR A 135 17.35 15.82 22.21
C TYR A 135 18.23 15.13 23.26
N SER A 136 17.67 14.89 24.44
CA SER A 136 18.28 14.09 25.48
C SER A 136 17.26 13.13 26.04
N VAL A 137 17.65 11.87 26.22
CA VAL A 137 16.84 10.88 26.92
C VAL A 137 16.84 11.23 28.40
N LEU A 138 15.64 11.28 28.98
CA LEU A 138 15.46 11.52 30.41
C LEU A 138 15.52 10.19 31.17
N HIS A 139 14.73 9.20 30.73
CA HIS A 139 14.80 7.84 31.23
C HIS A 139 14.17 6.87 30.21
N TYR A 140 14.57 5.61 30.29
CA TYR A 140 13.87 4.51 29.66
C TYR A 140 13.05 3.77 30.71
N GLN A 141 11.91 3.20 30.30
CA GLN A 141 11.16 2.26 31.12
C GLN A 141 10.88 0.98 30.35
N LEU A 142 10.97 -0.15 31.03
CA LEU A 142 10.56 -1.47 30.57
C LEU A 142 9.44 -1.95 31.50
N ASP A 143 8.25 -2.20 30.96
CA ASP A 143 7.08 -2.62 31.75
C ASP A 143 6.82 -1.71 32.96
N GLU A 144 6.82 -0.39 32.72
CA GLU A 144 6.67 0.68 33.72
C GLU A 144 7.80 0.81 34.76
N GLN A 145 8.90 0.08 34.61
CA GLN A 145 10.06 0.18 35.50
C GLN A 145 11.23 0.90 34.85
N ASP A 146 11.82 1.88 35.56
CA ASP A 146 12.97 2.62 35.06
C ASP A 146 14.19 1.72 34.86
N ILE A 147 14.81 1.83 33.68
CA ILE A 147 16.00 1.09 33.30
C ILE A 147 17.04 1.99 32.63
N GLY A 148 18.32 1.70 32.85
CA GLY A 148 19.41 2.51 32.29
C GLY A 148 19.58 2.35 30.77
N SER A 149 19.15 1.22 30.21
CA SER A 149 19.24 0.92 28.78
C SER A 149 18.20 -0.14 28.41
N LEU A 150 17.51 0.08 27.29
CA LEU A 150 16.60 -0.91 26.69
C LEU A 150 17.34 -1.91 25.79
N ILE A 151 18.61 -1.65 25.47
CA ILE A 151 19.40 -2.56 24.62
C ILE A 151 19.58 -3.89 25.34
N ASP A 152 19.36 -4.97 24.58
CA ASP A 152 19.38 -6.35 25.02
C ASP A 152 18.34 -6.70 26.10
N GLN A 153 17.28 -5.91 26.22
CA GLN A 153 16.16 -6.15 27.14
C GLN A 153 14.96 -6.79 26.43
N GLN A 154 14.12 -7.48 27.20
CA GLN A 154 12.88 -8.11 26.74
C GLN A 154 11.76 -7.84 27.75
N GLY A 155 10.56 -7.52 27.26
CA GLY A 155 9.38 -7.23 28.06
C GLY A 155 8.14 -7.13 27.18
N ASP A 156 7.06 -6.54 27.71
CA ASP A 156 5.82 -6.34 26.98
C ASP A 156 5.70 -4.91 26.42
N GLU A 157 6.18 -3.91 27.16
CA GLU A 157 6.16 -2.50 26.78
C GLU A 157 7.53 -1.84 27.01
N ALA A 158 8.01 -1.11 25.99
CA ALA A 158 9.15 -0.22 26.11
C ALA A 158 8.70 1.24 26.01
N CYS A 159 9.20 2.05 26.93
CA CYS A 159 8.91 3.47 27.03
C CYS A 159 10.19 4.28 27.00
N VAL A 160 10.15 5.43 26.32
CA VAL A 160 11.21 6.44 26.40
C VAL A 160 10.59 7.79 26.70
N GLU A 161 11.18 8.50 27.65
CA GLU A 161 10.93 9.93 27.83
C GLU A 161 12.15 10.71 27.34
N ILE A 162 11.92 11.71 26.50
CA ILE A 162 12.96 12.60 25.99
C ILE A 162 12.60 14.06 26.26
N ILE A 163 13.62 14.91 26.23
CA ILE A 163 13.49 16.34 26.01
C ILE A 163 14.12 16.68 24.65
N ALA A 164 13.30 17.19 23.73
CA ALA A 164 13.76 17.67 22.42
C ALA A 164 13.85 19.20 22.42
N THR A 165 14.85 19.74 21.73
CA THR A 165 15.13 21.17 21.62
C THR A 165 15.02 21.64 20.18
N PHE A 166 14.31 22.74 19.99
CA PHE A 166 13.93 23.29 18.69
C PHE A 166 14.39 24.73 18.54
N LEU A 167 14.92 25.09 17.38
CA LEU A 167 15.38 26.44 17.06
C LEU A 167 14.67 26.93 15.77
N PRO A 168 14.25 28.20 15.66
CA PRO A 168 13.59 28.69 14.46
C PRO A 168 14.48 28.57 13.23
N LYS A 169 13.88 28.27 12.09
CA LYS A 169 14.61 28.17 10.82
C LYS A 169 15.39 29.43 10.48
N VAL A 170 14.80 30.61 10.74
CA VAL A 170 15.44 31.91 10.46
C VAL A 170 16.78 32.08 11.17
N VAL A 171 16.91 31.63 12.42
CA VAL A 171 18.16 31.75 13.18
C VAL A 171 19.25 30.92 12.52
N VAL A 172 18.93 29.67 12.14
CA VAL A 172 19.89 28.77 11.49
C VAL A 172 20.22 29.23 10.08
N GLU A 173 19.25 29.74 9.33
CA GLU A 173 19.47 30.23 7.96
C GLU A 173 20.31 31.50 7.93
N SER A 174 20.14 32.42 8.88
CA SER A 174 21.01 33.58 9.02
C SER A 174 22.45 33.18 9.35
N LEU A 175 22.63 32.20 10.24
CA LEU A 175 23.96 31.67 10.59
C LEU A 175 24.64 31.02 9.37
N LEU A 176 23.92 30.16 8.66
CA LEU A 176 24.41 29.55 7.41
C LEU A 176 24.77 30.60 6.37
N SER A 177 23.96 31.65 6.26
CA SER A 177 24.21 32.74 5.30
C SER A 177 25.45 33.54 5.65
N ALA A 178 25.69 33.82 6.94
CA ALA A 178 26.90 34.49 7.41
C ALA A 178 28.15 33.64 7.13
N LEU A 179 28.14 32.35 7.50
CA LEU A 179 29.23 31.42 7.24
C LEU A 179 29.54 31.27 5.75
N LYS A 180 28.50 31.11 4.92
CA LYS A 180 28.66 30.98 3.46
C LYS A 180 29.33 32.22 2.86
N ARG A 181 28.98 33.43 3.34
CA ARG A 181 29.61 34.68 2.89
C ARG A 181 31.07 34.79 3.30
N SER A 182 31.47 34.14 4.41
CA SER A 182 32.85 34.03 4.87
C SER A 182 33.61 32.85 4.27
N ASN A 183 33.05 32.18 3.24
CA ASN A 183 33.59 30.97 2.64
C ASN A 183 33.89 29.86 3.68
N LEU A 184 32.95 29.65 4.60
CA LEU A 184 32.98 28.58 5.59
C LEU A 184 31.78 27.65 5.40
N GLU A 185 32.04 26.35 5.55
CA GLU A 185 31.06 25.29 5.62
C GLU A 185 30.81 24.95 7.10
N MET A 186 29.54 24.87 7.48
CA MET A 186 29.17 24.46 8.83
C MET A 186 29.41 22.95 8.98
N ASP A 187 30.34 22.58 9.84
CA ASP A 187 30.68 21.17 10.11
C ASP A 187 29.81 20.60 11.23
N ALA A 188 29.51 21.41 12.24
CA ALA A 188 28.61 21.08 13.33
C ALA A 188 27.90 22.33 13.86
N LEU A 189 26.64 22.14 14.28
CA LEU A 189 25.87 23.11 15.04
C LEU A 189 25.58 22.57 16.44
N THR A 190 25.81 23.39 17.46
CA THR A 190 25.38 23.12 18.83
C THR A 190 24.63 24.32 19.40
N LEU A 191 24.26 24.26 20.67
CA LEU A 191 23.71 25.39 21.42
C LEU A 191 24.74 25.84 22.45
N GLU A 192 24.87 27.13 22.66
CA GLU A 192 25.78 27.70 23.66
C GLU A 192 25.60 27.06 25.07
N PRO A 193 24.38 26.95 25.62
CA PRO A 193 24.17 26.28 26.90
C PRO A 193 24.57 24.78 26.89
N ILE A 194 24.46 24.11 25.74
CA ILE A 194 24.88 22.71 25.57
C ILE A 194 26.41 22.59 25.53
N ALA A 195 27.06 23.50 24.79
CA ALA A 195 28.51 23.58 24.69
C ALA A 195 29.15 23.78 26.07
N ALA A 196 28.68 24.79 26.82
CA ALA A 196 29.21 25.11 28.15
C ALA A 196 29.00 23.96 29.15
N ILE A 197 27.80 23.37 29.18
CA ILE A 197 27.46 22.33 30.17
C ILE A 197 28.17 21.00 29.92
N ASN A 198 28.40 20.62 28.67
CA ASN A 198 29.11 19.39 28.35
C ASN A 198 30.57 19.41 28.81
N VAL A 199 31.16 20.61 28.88
CA VAL A 199 32.54 20.79 29.29
C VAL A 199 32.70 20.93 30.80
N LEU A 200 31.74 21.57 31.48
CA LEU A 200 31.84 21.81 32.93
C LEU A 200 31.12 20.78 33.80
N ILE A 201 30.01 20.19 33.33
CA ILE A 201 29.17 19.28 34.12
C ILE A 201 29.16 17.89 33.47
N PRO A 202 30.09 16.99 33.86
CA PRO A 202 30.13 15.65 33.31
C PRO A 202 28.89 14.84 33.71
N PRO A 203 28.52 13.78 32.96
CA PRO A 203 27.32 12.97 33.22
C PRO A 203 27.17 12.51 34.67
N SER A 204 28.27 12.17 35.34
CA SER A 204 28.28 11.75 36.76
C SER A 204 27.76 12.81 37.72
N MET A 205 27.84 14.10 37.38
CA MET A 205 27.32 15.21 38.17
C MET A 205 25.87 15.58 37.82
N ARG A 206 25.34 15.16 36.67
CA ARG A 206 24.01 15.58 36.18
C ARG A 206 22.84 15.06 37.02
N ARG A 207 23.08 14.11 37.91
CA ARG A 207 22.14 13.69 38.97
C ARG A 207 21.89 14.75 40.04
N LEU A 208 22.75 15.77 40.11
CA LEU A 208 22.60 16.89 41.01
C LEU A 208 21.76 17.96 40.30
N ASN A 209 20.78 18.51 41.00
CA ASN A 209 20.04 19.69 40.52
C ASN A 209 20.99 20.90 40.48
N VAL A 210 21.61 21.19 39.33
CA VAL A 210 22.57 22.29 39.15
C VAL A 210 22.17 23.10 37.93
N ALA A 211 22.18 24.42 38.09
CA ALA A 211 22.01 25.37 36.99
C ALA A 211 23.37 25.84 36.49
N LEU A 212 23.60 25.81 35.17
CA LEU A 212 24.67 26.54 34.52
C LEU A 212 24.06 27.78 33.87
N VAL A 213 24.68 28.94 34.08
CA VAL A 213 24.25 30.22 33.50
C VAL A 213 25.45 30.83 32.77
N ASP A 214 25.36 30.93 31.46
CA ASP A 214 26.32 31.62 30.61
C ASP A 214 25.86 33.06 30.39
N ILE A 215 26.52 34.02 31.05
CA ILE A 215 26.17 35.43 31.01
C ILE A 215 27.10 36.12 30.02
N GLY A 216 26.63 36.28 28.80
CA GLY A 216 27.32 36.98 27.72
C GLY A 216 27.21 38.51 27.83
N ALA A 217 27.32 39.17 26.68
CA ALA A 217 27.07 40.62 26.58
C ALA A 217 25.57 40.91 26.50
N GLY A 218 24.84 40.32 25.54
CA GLY A 218 23.40 40.60 25.35
C GLY A 218 22.46 39.56 25.97
N THR A 219 22.91 38.32 26.15
CA THR A 219 22.06 37.19 26.58
C THR A 219 22.65 36.43 27.76
N SER A 220 21.78 35.90 28.61
CA SER A 220 22.13 34.94 29.66
C SER A 220 21.47 33.60 29.37
N ASP A 221 22.27 32.61 28.93
CA ASP A 221 21.80 31.29 28.55
C ASP A 221 21.86 30.32 29.74
N ILE A 222 20.79 29.56 29.95
CA ILE A 222 20.58 28.73 31.15
C ILE A 222 20.42 27.27 30.74
N ALA A 223 21.12 26.39 31.44
CA ALA A 223 20.93 24.95 31.34
C ALA A 223 20.79 24.32 32.73
N ILE A 224 19.77 23.48 32.91
CA ILE A 224 19.48 22.83 34.19
C ILE A 224 19.78 21.34 34.07
N THR A 225 20.57 20.80 34.99
CA THR A 225 20.77 19.36 35.15
C THR A 225 19.96 18.84 36.30
N ASN A 226 19.38 17.65 36.15
CA ASN A 226 18.78 16.88 37.22
C ASN A 226 18.61 15.42 36.74
N GLU A 227 18.39 14.47 37.65
CA GLU A 227 18.02 13.08 37.29
C GLU A 227 19.02 12.36 36.35
N GLY A 228 20.28 12.81 36.30
CA GLY A 228 21.33 12.17 35.50
C GLY A 228 21.45 12.75 34.08
N THR A 229 20.65 13.75 33.74
CA THR A 229 20.56 14.33 32.40
C THR A 229 20.38 15.85 32.45
N ILE A 230 20.24 16.47 31.28
CA ILE A 230 19.88 17.88 31.16
C ILE A 230 18.35 17.95 31.04
N THR A 231 17.71 18.69 31.94
CA THR A 231 16.26 18.67 32.12
C THR A 231 15.54 19.89 31.58
N ALA A 232 16.26 21.01 31.38
CA ALA A 232 15.72 22.22 30.79
C ALA A 232 16.84 23.09 30.18
N TYR A 233 16.47 23.84 29.14
CA TYR A 233 17.24 24.93 28.57
C TYR A 233 16.36 26.18 28.54
N GLY A 234 16.96 27.35 28.72
CA GLY A 234 16.29 28.62 28.53
C GLY A 234 17.27 29.77 28.40
N MET A 235 16.73 30.98 28.25
CA MET A 235 17.55 32.17 28.00
C MET A 235 16.83 33.40 28.56
N VAL A 236 17.60 34.35 29.10
CA VAL A 236 17.14 35.68 29.50
C VAL A 236 17.79 36.73 28.60
N PRO A 237 17.02 37.57 27.87
CA PRO A 237 17.55 38.58 26.94
C PRO A 237 18.06 39.82 27.71
N LYS A 238 18.87 39.57 28.74
CA LYS A 238 19.53 40.54 29.62
C LYS A 238 20.84 39.92 30.07
N ALA A 239 21.93 40.66 29.96
CA ALA A 239 23.25 40.21 30.41
C ALA A 239 24.17 41.41 30.68
N GLY A 240 25.46 41.31 30.33
CA GLY A 240 26.46 42.33 30.63
C GLY A 240 26.22 43.71 30.02
N ASP A 241 25.48 43.82 28.91
CA ASP A 241 25.17 45.08 28.25
C ASP A 241 24.26 45.96 29.13
N GLU A 242 23.37 45.36 29.93
CA GLU A 242 22.52 46.11 30.89
C GLU A 242 23.37 46.85 31.94
N ILE A 243 24.48 46.23 32.34
CA ILE A 243 25.44 46.83 33.28
C ILE A 243 26.22 47.96 32.60
N THR A 244 26.60 47.76 31.34
CA THR A 244 27.28 48.78 30.55
C THR A 244 26.39 49.99 30.29
N GLU A 245 25.11 49.77 29.96
CA GLU A 245 24.11 50.82 29.77
C GLU A 245 23.87 51.58 31.09
N ALA A 246 23.76 50.88 32.22
CA ALA A 246 23.61 51.53 33.52
C ALA A 246 24.82 52.41 33.89
N LEU A 247 26.05 51.98 33.59
CA LEU A 247 27.26 52.79 33.77
C LEU A 247 27.29 54.00 32.84
N SER A 248 26.91 53.79 31.57
CA SER A 248 26.82 54.85 30.56
C SER A 248 25.83 55.93 30.97
N ASP A 249 24.63 55.54 31.41
CA ASP A 249 23.58 56.47 31.83
C ASP A 249 23.91 57.19 33.13
N HIS A 250 24.47 56.48 34.13
CA HIS A 250 24.76 57.07 35.44
C HIS A 250 25.96 58.02 35.40
N TYR A 251 27.05 57.63 34.73
CA TYR A 251 28.31 58.39 34.70
C TYR A 251 28.49 59.22 33.41
N LEU A 252 27.48 59.25 32.53
CA LEU A 252 27.50 59.97 31.26
C LEU A 252 28.68 59.56 30.36
N LEU A 253 28.92 58.26 30.24
CA LEU A 253 30.00 57.70 29.42
C LEU A 253 29.45 57.28 28.05
N ASP A 254 30.25 57.40 26.99
CA ASP A 254 29.96 56.66 25.75
C ASP A 254 29.93 55.15 26.04
N PHE A 255 29.14 54.40 25.29
CA PHE A 255 28.98 52.96 25.51
C PHE A 255 30.32 52.22 25.54
N HIS A 256 31.25 52.51 24.63
CA HIS A 256 32.55 51.82 24.58
C HIS A 256 33.43 52.16 25.80
N VAL A 257 33.34 53.41 26.26
CA VAL A 257 34.02 53.89 27.46
C VAL A 257 33.41 53.25 28.71
N ALA A 258 32.08 53.10 28.75
CA ALA A 258 31.38 52.41 29.82
C ALA A 258 31.76 50.91 29.89
N GLU A 259 31.92 50.24 28.74
CA GLU A 259 32.35 48.85 28.70
C GLU A 259 33.78 48.70 29.22
N ALA A 260 34.69 49.58 28.80
CA ALA A 260 36.06 49.60 29.32
C ALA A 260 36.08 49.87 30.83
N ALA A 261 35.26 50.80 31.31
CA ALA A 261 35.08 51.10 32.73
C ALA A 261 34.54 49.89 33.51
N LYS A 262 33.57 49.15 32.95
CA LYS A 262 33.04 47.91 33.55
C LYS A 262 34.11 46.83 33.70
N ARG A 263 34.95 46.65 32.68
CA ARG A 263 36.07 45.69 32.72
C ARG A 263 37.10 46.10 33.76
N ASP A 264 37.48 47.39 33.79
CA ASP A 264 38.38 47.96 34.79
C ASP A 264 37.83 47.78 36.22
N TRP A 265 36.53 47.98 36.43
CA TRP A 265 35.89 47.73 37.72
C TRP A 265 36.04 46.28 38.17
N SER A 266 35.79 45.33 37.27
CA SER A 266 35.91 43.90 37.54
C SER A 266 37.35 43.48 37.86
N GLU A 267 38.35 44.07 37.19
CA GLU A 267 39.76 43.67 37.31
C GLU A 267 40.51 44.40 38.44
N LYS A 268 40.27 45.72 38.56
CA LYS A 268 41.03 46.62 39.45
C LYS A 268 40.25 47.00 40.69
N GLY A 269 38.93 46.83 40.71
CA GLY A 269 38.06 47.27 41.80
C GLY A 269 37.86 48.78 41.86
N THR A 270 38.36 49.53 40.87
CA THR A 270 38.20 50.98 40.74
C THR A 270 38.00 51.34 39.27
N ILE A 271 37.35 52.46 39.03
CA ILE A 271 37.14 53.01 37.68
C ILE A 271 37.78 54.39 37.62
N THR A 272 38.58 54.63 36.59
CA THR A 272 39.05 55.97 36.22
C THR A 272 38.71 56.19 34.76
N THR A 273 37.86 57.17 34.48
CA THR A 273 37.34 57.41 33.14
C THR A 273 37.05 58.88 32.88
N MET A 274 36.81 59.24 31.62
CA MET A 274 36.40 60.57 31.20
C MET A 274 34.98 60.49 30.63
N ASP A 275 34.09 61.35 31.10
CA ASP A 275 32.73 61.42 30.58
C ASP A 275 32.66 62.12 29.22
N ILE A 276 31.48 62.07 28.57
CA ILE A 276 31.28 62.69 27.25
C ILE A 276 31.46 64.22 27.24
N LEU A 277 31.50 64.87 28.41
CA LEU A 277 31.72 66.31 28.57
C LEU A 277 33.20 66.64 28.81
N GLY A 278 34.06 65.63 28.96
CA GLY A 278 35.50 65.77 29.16
C GLY A 278 35.92 65.88 30.62
N PHE A 279 35.05 65.58 31.59
CA PHE A 279 35.43 65.58 33.00
C PHE A 279 35.99 64.21 33.39
N GLU A 280 37.16 64.21 34.04
CA GLU A 280 37.70 63.00 34.65
C GLU A 280 36.91 62.64 35.92
N GLN A 281 36.56 61.36 36.02
CA GLN A 281 35.86 60.78 37.14
C GLN A 281 36.65 59.59 37.67
N GLN A 282 36.73 59.48 39.00
CA GLN A 282 37.33 58.35 39.67
C GLN A 282 36.36 57.81 40.72
N MET A 283 35.97 56.54 40.58
CA MET A 283 35.06 55.86 41.50
C MET A 283 35.72 54.63 42.12
N SER A 284 35.42 54.37 43.39
CA SER A 284 35.70 53.08 44.02
C SER A 284 34.67 52.03 43.57
N GLY A 285 35.04 50.76 43.60
CA GLY A 285 34.14 49.68 43.22
C GLY A 285 32.87 49.61 44.07
N ASP A 286 32.95 49.91 45.37
CA ASP A 286 31.78 49.96 46.27
C ASP A 286 30.79 51.07 45.86
N GLN A 287 31.32 52.23 45.45
CA GLN A 287 30.50 53.34 44.97
C GLN A 287 29.78 52.95 43.68
N VAL A 288 30.49 52.33 42.74
CA VAL A 288 29.91 51.84 41.49
C VAL A 288 28.82 50.80 41.74
N GLU A 289 29.08 49.81 42.61
CA GLU A 289 28.08 48.80 42.94
C GLU A 289 26.82 49.41 43.56
N GLN A 290 26.96 50.47 44.34
CA GLN A 290 25.83 51.19 44.92
C GLN A 290 25.06 51.99 43.85
N ASP A 291 25.77 52.70 42.99
CA ASP A 291 25.19 53.62 41.98
C ASP A 291 24.36 52.89 40.92
N ILE A 292 24.83 51.73 40.46
CA ILE A 292 24.14 50.90 39.47
C ILE A 292 23.53 49.62 40.07
N GLY A 293 23.45 49.52 41.40
CA GLY A 293 23.02 48.29 42.09
C GLY A 293 21.64 47.78 41.67
N HIS A 294 20.73 48.69 41.30
CA HIS A 294 19.42 48.34 40.76
C HIS A 294 19.50 47.56 39.44
N ALA A 295 20.43 47.90 38.53
CA ALA A 295 20.62 47.17 37.29
C ALA A 295 21.17 45.76 37.54
N ILE A 296 22.09 45.61 38.52
CA ILE A 296 22.63 44.31 38.95
C ILE A 296 21.51 43.45 39.56
N ASP A 297 20.65 44.05 40.39
CA ASP A 297 19.48 43.37 40.97
C ASP A 297 18.51 42.91 39.88
N GLN A 298 18.18 43.76 38.90
CA GLN A 298 17.30 43.38 37.79
C GLN A 298 17.85 42.23 36.95
N LEU A 299 19.17 42.21 36.69
CA LEU A 299 19.82 41.11 35.99
C LEU A 299 19.75 39.81 36.82
N ALA A 300 20.09 39.89 38.10
CA ALA A 300 20.02 38.74 39.01
C ALA A 300 18.59 38.20 39.13
N GLU A 301 17.59 39.08 39.22
CA GLU A 301 16.18 38.72 39.36
C GLU A 301 15.67 38.02 38.10
N ALA A 302 16.00 38.54 36.91
CA ALA A 302 15.60 37.95 35.65
C ALA A 302 16.20 36.54 35.48
N ILE A 303 17.48 36.35 35.83
CA ILE A 303 18.14 35.04 35.82
C ILE A 303 17.50 34.10 36.84
N ALA A 304 17.29 34.55 38.08
CA ALA A 304 16.68 33.74 39.14
C ALA A 304 15.25 33.29 38.76
N ALA A 305 14.42 34.22 38.27
CA ALA A 305 13.06 33.94 37.84
C ALA A 305 13.03 32.90 36.71
N SER A 306 13.94 33.02 35.72
CA SER A 306 14.06 32.06 34.63
C SER A 306 14.51 30.68 35.12
N ILE A 307 15.49 30.61 36.02
CA ILE A 307 15.89 29.34 36.66
C ILE A 307 14.70 28.67 37.36
N ILE A 308 13.93 29.42 38.16
CA ILE A 308 12.76 28.87 38.88
C ILE A 308 11.67 28.44 37.90
N GLN A 309 11.43 29.21 36.83
CA GLN A 309 10.45 28.84 35.80
C GLN A 309 10.83 27.52 35.10
N LEU A 310 12.11 27.34 34.77
CA LEU A 310 12.61 26.15 34.06
C LEU A 310 12.72 24.92 34.97
N ASN A 311 13.13 25.12 36.22
CA ASN A 311 13.45 24.04 37.16
C ASN A 311 12.31 23.73 38.15
N ALA A 312 11.26 24.56 38.19
CA ALA A 312 10.19 24.60 39.19
C ALA A 312 10.63 24.85 40.65
N VAL A 313 11.89 24.57 40.99
CA VAL A 313 12.50 24.73 42.31
C VAL A 313 13.88 25.37 42.20
N ALA A 314 14.39 25.93 43.30
CA ALA A 314 15.76 26.43 43.34
C ALA A 314 16.78 25.29 43.14
N PRO A 315 17.84 25.48 42.34
CA PRO A 315 18.86 24.48 42.14
C PRO A 315 19.73 24.32 43.39
N LYS A 316 20.44 23.20 43.53
CA LYS A 316 21.38 22.97 44.65
C LYS A 316 22.70 23.75 44.49
N ALA A 317 23.00 24.25 43.30
CA ALA A 317 24.14 25.10 43.00
C ALA A 317 23.93 25.80 41.66
N VAL A 318 24.59 26.93 41.47
CA VAL A 318 24.65 27.67 40.20
C VAL A 318 26.11 27.82 39.77
N MET A 319 26.42 27.42 38.55
CA MET A 319 27.72 27.64 37.91
C MET A 319 27.58 28.79 36.92
N LEU A 320 28.27 29.89 37.17
CA LEU A 320 28.27 31.06 36.30
C LEU A 320 29.47 31.00 35.34
N VAL A 321 29.21 31.26 34.06
CA VAL A 321 30.21 31.37 33.00
C VAL A 321 29.90 32.59 32.13
N GLY A 322 30.72 32.86 31.11
CA GLY A 322 30.57 34.03 30.26
C GLY A 322 31.16 35.30 30.89
N GLY A 323 31.49 36.28 30.05
CA GLY A 323 32.18 37.50 30.49
C GLY A 323 31.38 38.33 31.50
N GLY A 324 30.06 38.42 31.32
CA GLY A 324 29.16 39.19 32.18
C GLY A 324 29.01 38.61 33.60
N SER A 325 29.34 37.33 33.80
CA SER A 325 29.32 36.70 35.14
C SER A 325 30.31 37.33 36.13
N GLN A 326 31.31 38.05 35.62
CA GLN A 326 32.33 38.71 36.42
C GLN A 326 31.88 40.04 37.00
N THR A 327 30.66 40.50 36.68
CA THR A 327 30.08 41.73 37.26
C THR A 327 30.10 41.65 38.79
N PRO A 328 30.83 42.55 39.48
CA PRO A 328 30.91 42.54 40.94
C PRO A 328 29.52 42.57 41.61
N GLY A 329 29.34 41.81 42.68
CA GLY A 329 28.07 41.73 43.43
C GLY A 329 26.98 40.83 42.81
N LEU A 330 27.08 40.46 41.53
CA LEU A 330 26.05 39.68 40.83
C LEU A 330 25.82 38.28 41.45
N ALA A 331 26.89 37.51 41.66
CA ALA A 331 26.80 36.16 42.21
C ALA A 331 26.14 36.11 43.60
N GLY A 332 26.44 37.09 44.46
CA GLY A 332 25.85 37.20 45.81
C GLY A 332 24.38 37.61 45.78
N ARG A 333 23.98 38.48 44.85
CA ARG A 333 22.55 38.83 44.63
C ARG A 333 21.75 37.64 44.14
N LEU A 334 22.29 36.91 43.15
CA LEU A 334 21.67 35.70 42.63
C LEU A 334 21.53 34.61 43.70
N ALA A 335 22.55 34.42 44.54
CA ALA A 335 22.49 33.48 45.67
C ALA A 335 21.33 33.80 46.62
N ARG A 336 21.18 35.07 47.01
CA ARG A 336 20.07 35.53 47.87
C ARG A 336 18.70 35.32 47.23
N MET A 337 18.55 35.63 45.94
CA MET A 337 17.28 35.48 45.23
C MET A 337 16.84 34.03 45.06
N LEU A 338 17.80 33.10 44.98
CA LEU A 338 17.55 31.66 44.89
C LEU A 338 17.52 30.97 46.26
N ASP A 339 17.64 31.71 47.36
CA ASP A 339 17.76 31.18 48.73
C ASP A 339 18.90 30.14 48.87
N LEU A 340 20.06 30.46 48.28
CA LEU A 340 21.26 29.63 48.29
C LEU A 340 22.37 30.25 49.14
N PRO A 341 23.17 29.42 49.83
CA PRO A 341 24.44 29.87 50.38
C PRO A 341 25.35 30.47 49.29
N GLU A 342 26.05 31.57 49.58
CA GLU A 342 26.89 32.25 48.57
C GLU A 342 27.94 31.33 47.94
N ASN A 343 28.51 30.39 48.69
CA ASN A 343 29.49 29.43 48.18
C ASN A 343 28.91 28.39 47.20
N ARG A 344 27.59 28.40 46.97
CA ARG A 344 26.88 27.52 46.02
C ARG A 344 26.60 28.21 44.69
N VAL A 345 26.87 29.50 44.56
CA VAL A 345 26.86 30.24 43.29
C VAL A 345 28.31 30.60 42.96
N ALA A 346 28.87 29.99 41.93
CA ALA A 346 30.30 30.10 41.68
C ALA A 346 30.63 30.32 40.19
N ILE A 347 31.52 31.28 39.95
CA ILE A 347 32.08 31.56 38.62
C ILE A 347 33.10 30.46 38.28
N ARG A 348 33.13 30.00 37.02
CA ARG A 348 34.03 28.96 36.51
C ARG A 348 34.78 29.45 35.28
N GLY A 349 36.11 29.37 35.31
CA GLY A 349 36.96 29.64 34.15
C GLY A 349 37.50 28.36 33.49
N THR A 350 38.31 28.56 32.44
CA THR A 350 38.91 27.49 31.63
C THR A 350 39.71 26.46 32.43
N GLU A 351 40.18 26.81 33.64
CA GLU A 351 40.88 25.92 34.55
C GLU A 351 40.02 24.75 35.08
N ALA A 352 38.69 24.88 35.01
CA ALA A 352 37.72 23.87 35.42
C ALA A 352 37.48 22.79 34.34
N ILE A 353 37.94 23.02 33.10
CA ILE A 353 37.77 22.10 31.99
C ILE A 353 38.76 20.93 32.13
N GLN A 354 38.23 19.72 32.40
CA GLN A 354 39.08 18.54 32.66
C GLN A 354 39.73 17.96 31.40
N SER A 355 39.02 18.02 30.26
CA SER A 355 39.47 17.46 28.98
C SER A 355 40.41 18.36 28.19
N LEU A 356 40.65 19.59 28.67
CA LEU A 356 41.52 20.57 28.04
C LEU A 356 42.93 20.48 28.64
N LYS A 357 43.93 20.28 27.79
CA LYS A 357 45.32 20.34 28.18
C LYS A 357 45.67 21.79 28.55
N LYS A 358 46.16 21.97 29.77
CA LYS A 358 46.64 23.28 30.25
C LYS A 358 47.95 23.63 29.52
N THR A 359 47.92 24.64 28.68
CA THR A 359 49.07 25.22 27.98
C THR A 359 49.08 26.73 28.22
N ASP A 360 50.21 27.39 27.99
CA ASP A 360 50.32 28.85 28.16
C ASP A 360 49.43 29.64 27.18
N ASN A 361 48.95 28.99 26.11
CA ASN A 361 48.06 29.59 25.12
C ASN A 361 46.58 29.59 25.54
N VAL A 362 46.21 28.89 26.61
CA VAL A 362 44.82 28.83 27.07
C VAL A 362 44.48 30.13 27.80
N PRO A 363 43.53 30.95 27.29
CA PRO A 363 43.14 32.16 27.99
C PRO A 363 42.42 31.82 29.29
N ALA A 364 42.65 32.64 30.32
CA ALA A 364 42.01 32.50 31.61
C ALA A 364 40.60 33.14 31.62
N GLY A 365 39.76 32.67 32.54
CA GLY A 365 38.48 33.31 32.84
C GLY A 365 37.25 32.64 32.23
N PRO A 366 36.05 33.09 32.62
CA PRO A 366 34.77 32.45 32.29
C PRO A 366 34.30 32.67 30.86
N ALA A 367 34.78 33.72 30.18
CA ALA A 367 34.36 34.10 28.82
C ALA A 367 34.74 33.06 27.75
N PHE A 368 35.76 32.23 28.02
CA PHE A 368 36.27 31.25 27.05
C PHE A 368 35.70 29.84 27.25
N ILE A 369 34.84 29.63 28.25
CA ILE A 369 34.20 28.32 28.47
C ILE A 369 33.37 27.90 27.25
N THR A 370 32.50 28.79 26.78
CA THR A 370 31.55 28.49 25.73
C THR A 370 32.22 28.26 24.38
N PRO A 371 33.14 29.13 23.89
CA PRO A 371 33.88 28.87 22.66
C PRO A 371 34.66 27.53 22.67
N ILE A 372 35.29 27.19 23.79
CA ILE A 372 35.97 25.89 23.96
C ILE A 372 34.92 24.76 23.94
N GLY A 373 33.79 24.97 24.62
CA GLY A 373 32.63 24.08 24.57
C GLY A 373 32.14 23.78 23.17
N ILE A 374 32.06 24.78 22.29
CA ILE A 374 31.62 24.62 20.90
C ILE A 374 32.59 23.69 20.16
N ALA A 375 33.90 23.91 20.31
CA ALA A 375 34.92 23.06 19.71
C ALA A 375 34.85 21.61 20.21
N LEU A 376 34.60 21.40 21.51
CA LEU A 376 34.51 20.07 22.10
C LEU A 376 33.18 19.36 21.76
N ALA A 377 32.09 20.11 21.65
CA ALA A 377 30.75 19.60 21.35
C ALA A 377 30.66 18.99 19.93
N ALA A 378 31.44 19.51 18.99
CA ALA A 378 31.54 19.01 17.61
C ALA A 378 31.78 17.50 17.50
N LYS A 379 32.46 16.91 18.50
CA LYS A 379 32.81 15.48 18.56
C LYS A 379 31.81 14.62 19.31
N GLN A 380 31.04 15.22 20.23
CA GLN A 380 30.30 14.45 21.23
C GLN A 380 28.85 14.21 20.85
N ASN A 381 28.20 15.10 20.09
CA ASN A 381 26.86 14.93 19.52
C ASN A 381 26.59 16.00 18.43
N PRO A 382 27.25 15.95 17.26
CA PRO A 382 26.97 16.91 16.19
C PRO A 382 25.55 16.69 15.65
N VAL A 383 24.76 17.77 15.62
CA VAL A 383 23.69 17.85 14.64
C VAL A 383 24.36 18.02 13.29
N HIS A 384 24.44 16.93 12.53
CA HIS A 384 24.96 16.95 11.19
C HIS A 384 23.97 17.65 10.28
N TYR A 385 24.47 18.65 9.59
CA TYR A 385 23.72 19.39 8.60
C TYR A 385 23.87 18.70 7.24
N VAL A 386 22.74 18.31 6.64
CA VAL A 386 22.71 17.63 5.34
C VAL A 386 21.74 18.37 4.41
N SER A 387 22.26 18.87 3.30
CA SER A 387 21.52 19.60 2.28
C SER A 387 21.34 18.73 1.05
N ILE A 388 20.10 18.36 0.75
CA ILE A 388 19.75 17.54 -0.43
C ILE A 388 18.76 18.29 -1.33
N GLN A 389 18.51 17.77 -2.53
CA GLN A 389 17.50 18.30 -3.45
C GLN A 389 16.38 17.28 -3.67
N VAL A 390 15.14 17.61 -3.35
CA VAL A 390 13.96 16.76 -3.61
C VAL A 390 13.10 17.40 -4.69
N ASN A 391 12.93 16.75 -5.84
CA ASN A 391 12.16 17.26 -6.99
C ASN A 391 12.51 18.72 -7.35
N GLY A 392 13.81 19.04 -7.34
CA GLY A 392 14.32 20.36 -7.65
C GLY A 392 14.40 21.34 -6.46
N ARG A 393 13.75 21.06 -5.33
CA ARG A 393 13.74 21.91 -4.13
C ARG A 393 14.85 21.51 -3.17
N VAL A 394 15.61 22.48 -2.66
CA VAL A 394 16.62 22.21 -1.62
C VAL A 394 15.91 21.94 -0.29
N ILE A 395 16.16 20.78 0.29
CA ILE A 395 15.67 20.37 1.60
C ILE A 395 16.88 20.28 2.52
N ARG A 396 16.80 20.99 3.65
CA ARG A 396 17.82 20.99 4.69
C ARG A 396 17.36 20.10 5.82
N LEU A 397 18.19 19.13 6.13
CA LEU A 397 17.95 18.14 7.17
C LEU A 397 19.02 18.32 8.24
N PHE A 398 18.58 18.26 9.48
CA PHE A 398 19.43 18.27 10.66
C PHE A 398 19.30 16.88 11.24
N ASP A 399 20.40 16.15 11.37
CA ASP A 399 20.34 14.80 11.88
C ASP A 399 21.45 14.47 12.87
N MET A 400 21.09 13.60 13.82
CA MET A 400 22.00 12.95 14.75
C MET A 400 22.18 11.45 14.42
N LYS A 401 21.57 10.95 13.33
CA LYS A 401 21.74 9.58 12.77
C LYS A 401 22.11 9.62 11.26
N LYS A 402 22.14 8.43 10.62
CA LYS A 402 22.12 8.31 9.16
C LYS A 402 20.72 8.64 8.64
N LEU A 403 20.58 9.79 7.99
CA LEU A 403 19.35 10.18 7.31
C LEU A 403 18.97 9.19 6.22
N THR A 404 17.67 9.04 6.00
CA THR A 404 17.11 8.21 4.92
C THR A 404 16.34 9.03 3.89
N VAL A 405 16.04 8.42 2.74
CA VAL A 405 15.13 8.98 1.73
C VAL A 405 13.75 9.27 2.33
N GLY A 406 13.24 8.43 3.23
CA GLY A 406 11.97 8.64 3.92
C GLY A 406 11.96 9.93 4.74
N ASP A 407 13.02 10.17 5.52
CA ASP A 407 13.19 11.40 6.32
C ASP A 407 13.18 12.65 5.41
N ALA A 408 13.86 12.58 4.28
CA ALA A 408 13.92 13.64 3.29
C ALA A 408 12.57 13.98 2.65
N LEU A 409 11.79 12.97 2.26
CA LEU A 409 10.47 13.17 1.66
C LEU A 409 9.48 13.72 2.68
N LEU A 410 9.55 13.26 3.92
CA LEU A 410 8.74 13.80 5.01
C LEU A 410 9.05 15.28 5.26
N ALA A 411 10.34 15.64 5.36
CA ALA A 411 10.76 17.04 5.52
C ALA A 411 10.39 17.93 4.33
N ALA A 412 10.30 17.36 3.13
CA ALA A 412 9.78 18.04 1.94
C ALA A 412 8.25 18.23 1.96
N GLY A 413 7.54 17.73 2.99
CA GLY A 413 6.09 17.77 3.10
C GLY A 413 5.38 16.79 2.17
N ILE A 414 6.10 15.79 1.63
CA ILE A 414 5.56 14.82 0.69
C ILE A 414 4.90 13.67 1.47
N GLN A 415 3.59 13.54 1.33
CA GLN A 415 2.84 12.45 1.95
C GLN A 415 2.98 11.17 1.12
N ILE A 416 3.83 10.25 1.58
CA ILE A 416 4.13 8.98 0.90
C ILE A 416 2.86 8.19 0.56
N ALA A 417 1.87 8.16 1.46
CA ALA A 417 0.59 7.48 1.24
C ALA A 417 -0.19 8.00 0.01
N ARG A 418 0.02 9.26 -0.39
CA ARG A 418 -0.61 9.86 -1.58
C ARG A 418 0.15 9.59 -2.88
N LEU A 419 1.36 9.06 -2.79
CA LEU A 419 2.18 8.73 -3.95
C LEU A 419 1.97 7.31 -4.45
N TYR A 420 1.31 6.43 -3.69
CA TYR A 420 0.87 5.14 -4.20
C TYR A 420 -0.27 5.33 -5.19
N GLY A 421 -0.22 4.57 -6.29
CA GLY A 421 -1.35 4.51 -7.21
C GLY A 421 -2.60 4.01 -6.49
N LYS A 422 -3.75 4.60 -6.81
CA LYS A 422 -5.03 4.15 -6.26
C LYS A 422 -5.40 2.77 -6.81
N PRO A 423 -6.10 1.93 -6.04
CA PRO A 423 -6.68 0.70 -6.58
C PRO A 423 -7.62 1.00 -7.76
N GLY A 424 -7.59 0.16 -8.79
CA GLY A 424 -8.53 0.24 -9.89
C GLY A 424 -9.97 -0.03 -9.45
N ALA A 425 -10.93 0.57 -10.14
CA ALA A 425 -12.34 0.40 -9.81
C ALA A 425 -12.76 -1.09 -9.91
N ALA A 426 -13.34 -1.62 -8.83
CA ALA A 426 -14.03 -2.90 -8.84
C ALA A 426 -15.39 -2.74 -9.53
N CYS A 427 -15.86 -3.79 -10.20
CA CYS A 427 -17.23 -3.85 -10.73
C CYS A 427 -18.03 -4.93 -10.02
N MET A 428 -19.34 -4.74 -9.90
CA MET A 428 -20.27 -5.68 -9.28
C MET A 428 -21.24 -6.20 -10.33
N ILE A 429 -21.17 -7.51 -10.60
CA ILE A 429 -22.04 -8.19 -11.56
C ILE A 429 -23.05 -9.07 -10.83
N THR A 430 -24.05 -9.57 -11.56
CA THR A 430 -24.95 -10.63 -11.11
C THR A 430 -24.74 -11.86 -11.99
N PHE A 431 -24.22 -12.94 -11.42
CA PHE A 431 -24.06 -14.22 -12.13
C PHE A 431 -25.06 -15.24 -11.57
N GLN A 432 -25.94 -15.78 -12.41
CA GLN A 432 -26.95 -16.76 -12.00
C GLN A 432 -27.79 -16.30 -10.79
N GLY A 433 -28.15 -15.01 -10.77
CA GLY A 433 -28.92 -14.39 -9.68
C GLY A 433 -28.13 -14.09 -8.40
N LYS A 434 -26.81 -14.33 -8.36
CA LYS A 434 -25.93 -14.00 -7.23
C LYS A 434 -25.01 -12.83 -7.56
N SER A 435 -24.89 -11.87 -6.65
CA SER A 435 -23.97 -10.75 -6.81
C SER A 435 -22.52 -11.20 -6.62
N LEU A 436 -21.64 -10.80 -7.53
CA LEU A 436 -20.20 -11.08 -7.51
C LEU A 436 -19.42 -9.78 -7.70
N THR A 437 -18.43 -9.54 -6.84
CA THR A 437 -17.52 -8.39 -6.96
C THR A 437 -16.24 -8.80 -7.68
N LEU A 438 -15.94 -8.13 -8.78
CA LEU A 438 -14.72 -8.32 -9.56
C LEU A 438 -13.71 -7.22 -9.20
N PRO A 439 -12.56 -7.57 -8.58
CA PRO A 439 -11.59 -6.56 -8.16
C PRO A 439 -10.85 -5.95 -9.35
N GLY A 440 -10.56 -4.64 -9.27
CA GLY A 440 -9.59 -3.99 -10.15
C GLY A 440 -8.15 -4.35 -9.77
N THR A 441 -7.17 -3.92 -10.58
CA THR A 441 -5.77 -4.17 -10.23
C THR A 441 -5.32 -3.23 -9.11
N ILE A 442 -4.32 -3.65 -8.35
CA ILE A 442 -3.70 -2.81 -7.31
C ILE A 442 -2.84 -1.74 -8.00
N GLY A 443 -2.84 -0.51 -7.48
CA GLY A 443 -1.95 0.55 -7.96
C GLY A 443 -0.49 0.26 -7.62
N LYS A 444 0.43 0.85 -8.38
CA LYS A 444 1.87 0.62 -8.21
C LYS A 444 2.46 1.49 -7.10
N ALA A 445 3.59 1.04 -6.54
CA ALA A 445 4.40 1.84 -5.63
C ALA A 445 5.05 3.04 -6.36
N PRO A 446 5.35 4.15 -5.66
CA PRO A 446 6.04 5.29 -6.26
C PRO A 446 7.45 4.92 -6.70
N LYS A 447 7.93 5.60 -7.74
CA LYS A 447 9.30 5.49 -8.21
C LYS A 447 10.14 6.54 -7.52
N ILE A 448 11.16 6.10 -6.80
CA ILE A 448 12.09 6.96 -6.07
C ILE A 448 13.49 6.73 -6.61
N THR A 449 14.18 7.79 -7.00
CA THR A 449 15.59 7.73 -7.39
C THR A 449 16.44 8.66 -6.53
N ARG A 450 17.66 8.23 -6.22
CA ARG A 450 18.73 9.01 -5.58
C ARG A 450 19.89 9.10 -6.55
N ASN A 451 20.25 10.31 -6.98
CA ASN A 451 21.27 10.58 -7.99
C ASN A 451 21.03 9.74 -9.26
N HIS A 452 19.78 9.69 -9.72
CA HIS A 452 19.30 8.91 -10.86
C HIS A 452 19.36 7.37 -10.71
N GLN A 453 19.74 6.85 -9.54
CA GLN A 453 19.70 5.40 -9.25
C GLN A 453 18.45 5.05 -8.43
N PRO A 454 17.81 3.90 -8.65
CA PRO A 454 16.68 3.46 -7.84
C PRO A 454 17.01 3.43 -6.34
N ALA A 455 16.12 3.95 -5.51
CA ALA A 455 16.30 4.00 -4.05
C ALA A 455 14.99 3.58 -3.34
N SER A 456 15.13 3.00 -2.15
CA SER A 456 14.02 2.75 -1.22
C SER A 456 13.89 3.89 -0.21
N LEU A 457 12.80 3.92 0.56
CA LEU A 457 12.62 4.89 1.64
C LEU A 457 13.72 4.77 2.71
N ASP A 458 14.21 3.55 2.98
CA ASP A 458 15.26 3.30 3.98
C ASP A 458 16.67 3.55 3.45
N SER A 459 16.81 3.90 2.17
CA SER A 459 18.12 4.17 1.59
C SER A 459 18.76 5.39 2.27
N PRO A 460 20.04 5.31 2.70
CA PRO A 460 20.70 6.42 3.36
C PRO A 460 20.88 7.59 2.40
N ILE A 461 20.93 8.82 2.90
CA ILE A 461 21.24 10.01 2.11
C ILE A 461 22.50 10.69 2.64
N HIS A 462 23.19 11.38 1.75
CA HIS A 462 24.39 12.16 2.02
C HIS A 462 24.20 13.59 1.54
N ASP A 463 25.06 14.48 2.03
CA ASP A 463 25.05 15.87 1.61
C ASP A 463 25.22 15.98 0.08
N GLY A 464 24.40 16.83 -0.54
CA GLY A 464 24.35 17.03 -1.98
C GLY A 464 23.51 16.04 -2.78
N ASP A 465 22.93 15.01 -2.15
CA ASP A 465 22.10 14.02 -2.85
C ASP A 465 20.87 14.66 -3.54
N LYS A 466 20.52 14.12 -4.70
CA LYS A 466 19.33 14.51 -5.48
C LYS A 466 18.31 13.39 -5.49
N LEU A 467 17.14 13.65 -4.92
CA LEU A 467 15.99 12.76 -4.91
C LEU A 467 14.95 13.19 -5.93
N GLU A 468 14.54 12.25 -6.79
CA GLU A 468 13.42 12.41 -7.70
C GLU A 468 12.34 11.40 -7.31
N VAL A 469 11.11 11.89 -7.12
CA VAL A 469 9.97 11.06 -6.71
C VAL A 469 8.80 11.29 -7.64
N GLU A 470 8.34 10.20 -8.23
CA GLU A 470 7.19 10.13 -9.11
C GLU A 470 6.11 9.22 -8.48
N ALA A 471 4.85 9.65 -8.55
CA ALA A 471 3.73 8.86 -8.07
C ALA A 471 3.61 7.55 -8.86
N GLY A 472 3.21 6.48 -8.18
CA GLY A 472 2.92 5.20 -8.79
C GLY A 472 1.67 5.30 -9.68
N GLU A 473 1.63 4.48 -10.71
CA GLU A 473 0.49 4.40 -11.63
C GLU A 473 -0.74 3.81 -10.92
N ASP A 474 -1.91 4.41 -11.13
CA ASP A 474 -3.19 3.88 -10.66
C ASP A 474 -3.46 2.50 -11.25
N GLY A 475 -4.16 1.66 -10.47
CA GLY A 475 -4.63 0.37 -10.90
C GLY A 475 -5.68 0.49 -12.00
N LEU A 476 -5.71 -0.50 -12.89
CA LEU A 476 -6.70 -0.59 -13.95
C LEU A 476 -8.04 -1.10 -13.39
N PRO A 477 -9.19 -0.62 -13.91
CA PRO A 477 -10.49 -1.21 -13.60
C PRO A 477 -10.52 -2.72 -13.87
N ALA A 478 -11.46 -3.43 -13.24
CA ALA A 478 -11.66 -4.86 -13.47
C ALA A 478 -11.75 -5.19 -14.97
N GLN A 479 -10.95 -6.16 -15.42
CA GLN A 479 -10.87 -6.58 -16.84
C GLN A 479 -11.34 -8.02 -17.05
N VAL A 480 -12.28 -8.49 -16.20
CA VAL A 480 -12.76 -9.87 -16.23
C VAL A 480 -13.69 -10.07 -17.42
N THR A 481 -13.51 -11.16 -18.15
CA THR A 481 -14.35 -11.54 -19.28
C THR A 481 -15.42 -12.55 -18.87
N VAL A 482 -16.42 -12.76 -19.74
CA VAL A 482 -17.43 -13.81 -19.54
C VAL A 482 -16.78 -15.19 -19.40
N HIS A 483 -15.77 -15.48 -20.22
CA HIS A 483 -15.02 -16.75 -20.18
C HIS A 483 -14.36 -17.00 -18.82
N ASP A 484 -13.79 -15.96 -18.19
CA ASP A 484 -13.16 -16.08 -16.87
C ASP A 484 -14.15 -16.50 -15.77
N ILE A 485 -15.45 -16.20 -15.97
CA ILE A 485 -16.53 -16.56 -15.03
C ILE A 485 -17.18 -17.90 -15.39
N THR A 486 -17.44 -18.14 -16.67
CA THR A 486 -18.20 -19.31 -17.12
C THR A 486 -17.33 -20.53 -17.43
N GLY A 487 -16.03 -20.33 -17.66
CA GLY A 487 -15.12 -21.35 -18.19
C GLY A 487 -15.48 -21.78 -19.61
N ASP A 488 -14.93 -22.91 -20.03
CA ASP A 488 -15.30 -23.58 -21.27
C ASP A 488 -16.67 -24.27 -21.11
N LEU A 489 -17.59 -23.98 -22.04
CA LEU A 489 -18.92 -24.57 -22.03
C LEU A 489 -18.97 -25.79 -22.93
N GLU A 490 -19.23 -26.95 -22.34
CA GLU A 490 -19.41 -28.19 -23.08
C GLU A 490 -20.69 -28.11 -23.94
N PRO A 491 -20.64 -28.54 -25.22
CA PRO A 491 -21.83 -28.59 -26.05
C PRO A 491 -22.78 -29.68 -25.54
N MET A 492 -24.09 -29.41 -25.62
CA MET A 492 -25.12 -30.40 -25.28
C MET A 492 -25.44 -31.27 -26.50
N THR A 493 -25.74 -32.54 -26.28
CA THR A 493 -26.10 -33.54 -27.29
C THR A 493 -27.59 -33.86 -27.22
N ILE A 494 -28.33 -33.61 -28.29
CA ILE A 494 -29.76 -33.96 -28.42
C ILE A 494 -29.90 -34.99 -29.54
N PHE A 495 -30.72 -36.01 -29.35
CA PHE A 495 -30.97 -37.05 -30.35
C PHE A 495 -32.24 -36.76 -31.13
N HIS A 496 -32.17 -36.73 -32.47
CA HIS A 496 -33.34 -36.66 -33.34
C HIS A 496 -33.47 -37.96 -34.13
N ASN A 497 -34.56 -38.72 -33.94
CA ASN A 497 -34.77 -40.05 -34.52
C ASN A 497 -33.56 -40.99 -34.32
N GLY A 498 -32.93 -40.93 -33.15
CA GLY A 498 -31.76 -41.74 -32.79
C GLY A 498 -30.41 -41.21 -33.27
N LYS A 499 -30.36 -40.11 -34.04
CA LYS A 499 -29.12 -39.48 -34.50
C LYS A 499 -28.70 -38.33 -33.58
N PRO A 500 -27.45 -38.26 -33.09
CA PRO A 500 -26.99 -37.19 -32.20
C PRO A 500 -26.72 -35.86 -32.95
N TYR A 501 -27.10 -34.75 -32.33
CA TYR A 501 -26.86 -33.38 -32.77
C TYR A 501 -26.27 -32.55 -31.62
N GLN A 502 -25.26 -31.74 -31.92
CA GLN A 502 -24.54 -30.92 -30.93
C GLN A 502 -25.06 -29.48 -30.94
N MET A 503 -25.40 -28.96 -29.78
CA MET A 503 -25.87 -27.60 -29.55
C MET A 503 -24.92 -26.85 -28.63
N LYS A 504 -24.56 -25.62 -29.01
CA LYS A 504 -23.71 -24.76 -28.18
C LYS A 504 -24.57 -24.08 -27.11
N GLN A 505 -24.12 -24.15 -25.86
CA GLN A 505 -24.71 -23.35 -24.78
C GLN A 505 -24.48 -21.86 -25.06
N GLN A 506 -25.47 -21.03 -24.71
CA GLN A 506 -25.39 -19.58 -24.89
C GLN A 506 -25.23 -18.89 -23.53
N VAL A 507 -24.34 -17.91 -23.48
CA VAL A 507 -24.25 -16.99 -22.35
C VAL A 507 -24.93 -15.69 -22.73
N LEU A 508 -25.89 -15.29 -21.91
CA LEU A 508 -26.57 -14.02 -22.02
C LEU A 508 -25.95 -13.03 -21.05
N VAL A 509 -25.66 -11.82 -21.52
CA VAL A 509 -25.38 -10.67 -20.67
C VAL A 509 -26.50 -9.64 -20.90
N ASN A 510 -27.19 -9.25 -19.82
CA ASN A 510 -28.34 -8.36 -19.86
C ASN A 510 -29.43 -8.85 -20.86
N GLY A 511 -29.59 -10.17 -20.95
CA GLY A 511 -30.55 -10.83 -21.85
C GLY A 511 -30.12 -10.96 -23.32
N GLN A 512 -28.90 -10.53 -23.69
CA GLN A 512 -28.38 -10.65 -25.07
C GLN A 512 -27.25 -11.68 -25.16
N PRO A 513 -27.21 -12.54 -26.20
CA PRO A 513 -26.10 -13.47 -26.41
C PRO A 513 -24.79 -12.72 -26.65
N VAL A 514 -23.74 -13.07 -25.91
CA VAL A 514 -22.42 -12.45 -26.05
C VAL A 514 -21.32 -13.47 -26.32
N HIS A 515 -20.23 -13.00 -26.92
CA HIS A 515 -19.03 -13.81 -27.12
C HIS A 515 -18.30 -14.03 -25.78
N PRO A 516 -17.64 -15.18 -25.52
CA PRO A 516 -16.91 -15.43 -24.28
C PRO A 516 -15.83 -14.39 -23.93
N ALA A 517 -15.29 -13.70 -24.94
CA ALA A 517 -14.31 -12.62 -24.78
C ALA A 517 -14.93 -11.25 -24.40
N TYR A 518 -16.25 -11.17 -24.24
CA TYR A 518 -16.93 -9.96 -23.79
C TYR A 518 -16.43 -9.58 -22.39
N ARG A 519 -16.05 -8.30 -22.22
CA ARG A 519 -15.58 -7.76 -20.94
C ARG A 519 -16.78 -7.31 -20.12
N LEU A 520 -16.86 -7.81 -18.89
CA LEU A 520 -17.98 -7.53 -18.00
C LEU A 520 -17.91 -6.10 -17.46
N GLU A 521 -19.04 -5.40 -17.53
CA GLU A 521 -19.22 -4.06 -17.01
C GLU A 521 -19.96 -4.07 -15.67
N ASP A 522 -19.93 -2.93 -14.96
CA ASP A 522 -20.63 -2.81 -13.68
C ASP A 522 -22.13 -3.01 -13.87
N ARG A 523 -22.72 -3.85 -13.01
CA ARG A 523 -24.14 -4.25 -13.00
C ARG A 523 -24.57 -5.17 -14.12
N ASP A 524 -23.64 -5.75 -14.87
CA ASP A 524 -23.99 -6.78 -15.84
C ASP A 524 -24.67 -7.97 -15.18
N GLU A 525 -25.76 -8.43 -15.79
CA GLU A 525 -26.44 -9.66 -15.42
C GLU A 525 -26.05 -10.77 -16.40
N VAL A 526 -25.26 -11.71 -15.91
CA VAL A 526 -24.72 -12.85 -16.66
C VAL A 526 -25.55 -14.10 -16.36
N LEU A 527 -26.22 -14.63 -17.39
CA LEU A 527 -27.04 -15.83 -17.30
C LEU A 527 -26.53 -16.90 -18.27
N LEU A 528 -26.29 -18.10 -17.75
CA LEU A 528 -26.00 -19.27 -18.58
C LEU A 528 -27.31 -19.92 -18.98
N GLN A 529 -27.64 -19.89 -20.27
CA GLN A 529 -28.85 -20.51 -20.78
C GLN A 529 -28.55 -21.97 -21.16
N ARG A 530 -29.04 -22.90 -20.32
CA ARG A 530 -28.87 -24.36 -20.52
C ARG A 530 -30.04 -25.03 -21.22
N ASP A 531 -31.21 -24.39 -21.21
CA ASP A 531 -32.42 -24.96 -21.77
C ASP A 531 -32.73 -24.27 -23.10
N THR A 532 -33.07 -25.07 -24.10
CA THR A 532 -33.61 -24.59 -25.38
C THR A 532 -34.93 -25.28 -25.69
N THR A 533 -35.67 -24.83 -26.69
CA THR A 533 -36.96 -25.44 -27.07
C THR A 533 -36.78 -26.44 -28.21
N ILE A 534 -37.69 -27.42 -28.32
CA ILE A 534 -37.74 -28.33 -29.46
C ILE A 534 -37.81 -27.55 -30.78
N GLU A 535 -38.62 -26.48 -30.84
CA GLU A 535 -38.75 -25.60 -32.00
C GLU A 535 -37.41 -24.98 -32.43
N TYR A 536 -36.69 -24.37 -31.49
CA TYR A 536 -35.41 -23.75 -31.77
C TYR A 536 -34.37 -24.79 -32.22
N PHE A 537 -34.31 -25.94 -31.54
CA PHE A 537 -33.42 -27.04 -31.91
C PHE A 537 -33.67 -27.54 -33.35
N LEU A 538 -34.94 -27.78 -33.71
CA LEU A 538 -35.29 -28.23 -35.06
C LEU A 538 -34.95 -27.17 -36.11
N HIS A 539 -35.23 -25.90 -35.83
CA HIS A 539 -34.92 -24.79 -36.73
C HIS A 539 -33.41 -24.64 -36.95
N GLU A 540 -32.60 -24.63 -35.88
CA GLU A 540 -31.15 -24.43 -35.94
C GLU A 540 -30.45 -25.53 -36.75
N HIS A 541 -30.88 -26.78 -36.59
CA HIS A 541 -30.35 -27.90 -37.35
C HIS A 541 -31.06 -28.15 -38.69
N LYS A 542 -31.99 -27.27 -39.09
CA LYS A 542 -32.77 -27.36 -40.34
C LYS A 542 -33.51 -28.70 -40.48
N LEU A 543 -34.02 -29.20 -39.37
CA LEU A 543 -34.81 -30.44 -39.29
C LEU A 543 -36.29 -30.14 -39.56
N PRO A 544 -37.04 -31.10 -40.12
CA PRO A 544 -38.45 -30.90 -40.44
C PRO A 544 -39.28 -30.67 -39.17
N LEU A 545 -40.18 -29.69 -39.22
CA LEU A 545 -41.20 -29.50 -38.20
C LEU A 545 -42.30 -30.56 -38.36
N PRO A 546 -42.89 -31.08 -37.26
CA PRO A 546 -44.00 -32.01 -37.35
C PRO A 546 -45.22 -31.34 -38.01
N ALA A 547 -45.87 -32.04 -38.94
CA ALA A 547 -47.12 -31.58 -39.55
C ALA A 547 -48.23 -31.38 -38.50
N LEU A 548 -49.12 -30.40 -38.72
CA LEU A 548 -50.21 -30.06 -37.80
C LEU A 548 -51.15 -31.26 -37.54
N PRO A 549 -51.74 -31.39 -36.34
CA PRO A 549 -52.39 -32.62 -35.90
C PRO A 549 -53.80 -32.77 -36.50
N GLU A 550 -53.90 -33.49 -37.61
CA GLU A 550 -55.17 -34.11 -38.04
C GLU A 550 -55.09 -35.62 -37.77
N ALA A 551 -55.54 -36.02 -36.58
CA ALA A 551 -55.66 -37.40 -36.08
C ALA A 551 -54.38 -38.27 -36.22
N GLY A 552 -53.67 -38.42 -35.10
CA GLY A 552 -52.35 -39.06 -35.02
C GLY A 552 -52.34 -40.58 -35.19
N GLU A 553 -53.48 -41.26 -35.09
CA GLU A 553 -53.57 -42.72 -35.23
C GLU A 553 -54.02 -43.11 -36.64
N TYR A 554 -53.34 -44.10 -37.23
CA TYR A 554 -53.77 -44.73 -38.46
C TYR A 554 -54.63 -45.96 -38.14
N ASP A 555 -55.92 -45.85 -38.42
CA ASP A 555 -56.94 -46.83 -38.09
C ASP A 555 -57.48 -47.48 -39.36
N VAL A 556 -57.74 -48.77 -39.36
CA VAL A 556 -58.49 -49.46 -40.41
C VAL A 556 -59.46 -50.46 -39.80
N TYR A 557 -60.59 -50.70 -40.46
CA TYR A 557 -61.52 -51.74 -40.04
C TYR A 557 -61.37 -52.94 -40.95
N ILE A 558 -60.98 -54.09 -40.41
CA ILE A 558 -60.91 -55.36 -41.15
C ILE A 558 -61.99 -56.30 -40.62
N ASN A 559 -62.90 -56.75 -41.49
CA ASN A 559 -64.05 -57.58 -41.11
C ASN A 559 -64.81 -56.96 -39.91
N ASP A 560 -65.05 -55.65 -39.98
CA ASP A 560 -65.71 -54.81 -38.96
C ASP A 560 -64.97 -54.64 -37.63
N LYS A 561 -63.73 -55.13 -37.48
CA LYS A 561 -62.89 -54.89 -36.32
C LYS A 561 -61.92 -53.73 -36.56
N LEU A 562 -61.96 -52.72 -35.70
CA LEU A 562 -61.00 -51.61 -35.70
C LEU A 562 -59.60 -52.11 -35.32
N LEU A 563 -58.60 -51.74 -36.12
CA LEU A 563 -57.20 -52.01 -35.91
C LEU A 563 -56.39 -50.72 -36.10
N SER A 564 -55.71 -50.28 -35.06
CA SER A 564 -54.78 -49.15 -35.10
C SER A 564 -53.37 -49.66 -35.40
N ILE A 565 -52.69 -49.06 -36.37
CA ILE A 565 -51.37 -49.49 -36.83
C ILE A 565 -50.35 -48.37 -36.60
N GLU A 566 -49.53 -48.54 -35.56
CA GLU A 566 -48.52 -47.56 -35.14
C GLU A 566 -47.52 -47.21 -36.25
N ALA A 567 -47.15 -48.18 -37.10
CA ALA A 567 -46.19 -47.99 -38.19
C ALA A 567 -46.60 -46.91 -39.21
N PHE A 568 -47.89 -46.59 -39.30
CA PHE A 568 -48.44 -45.59 -40.21
C PHE A 568 -48.99 -44.35 -39.49
N SER A 569 -48.89 -44.34 -38.15
CA SER A 569 -49.36 -43.26 -37.27
C SER A 569 -48.33 -42.11 -37.18
N GLN A 570 -48.80 -40.92 -36.83
CA GLN A 570 -47.91 -39.77 -36.57
C GLN A 570 -47.30 -39.90 -35.16
N VAL A 571 -45.99 -39.73 -35.04
CA VAL A 571 -45.29 -39.73 -33.74
C VAL A 571 -44.58 -38.39 -33.56
N PHE A 572 -44.86 -37.71 -32.46
CA PHE A 572 -44.08 -36.56 -32.01
C PHE A 572 -43.88 -36.64 -30.49
N THR A 573 -42.71 -37.11 -30.09
CA THR A 573 -42.39 -37.36 -28.68
C THR A 573 -41.01 -36.87 -28.30
N ILE A 574 -40.83 -36.50 -27.04
CA ILE A 574 -39.54 -36.31 -26.38
C ILE A 574 -39.42 -37.37 -25.28
N ASN A 575 -38.35 -38.17 -25.31
CA ASN A 575 -38.13 -39.28 -24.38
C ASN A 575 -39.38 -40.18 -24.24
N ASP A 576 -40.00 -40.53 -25.38
CA ASP A 576 -41.22 -41.32 -25.49
C ASP A 576 -42.51 -40.70 -24.90
N ILE A 577 -42.49 -39.42 -24.52
CA ILE A 577 -43.66 -38.66 -24.03
C ILE A 577 -44.15 -37.72 -25.14
N PRO A 578 -45.47 -37.60 -25.40
CA PRO A 578 -46.01 -36.65 -26.38
C PRO A 578 -45.50 -35.23 -26.16
N ALA A 579 -44.90 -34.65 -27.21
CA ALA A 579 -44.20 -33.37 -27.13
C ALA A 579 -44.98 -32.23 -27.80
N ARG A 580 -44.64 -31.00 -27.41
CA ARG A 580 -45.03 -29.75 -28.06
C ARG A 580 -43.77 -29.00 -28.48
N LEU A 581 -43.86 -28.21 -29.54
CA LEU A 581 -42.74 -27.41 -30.06
C LEU A 581 -42.07 -26.51 -29.00
N ARG A 582 -42.85 -26.01 -28.04
CA ARG A 582 -42.39 -25.14 -26.94
C ARG A 582 -41.78 -25.88 -25.75
N ASP A 583 -41.80 -27.21 -25.73
CA ASP A 583 -41.24 -27.97 -24.62
C ASP A 583 -39.71 -27.81 -24.62
N GLN A 584 -39.12 -27.76 -23.42
CA GLN A 584 -37.69 -27.59 -23.25
C GLN A 584 -36.95 -28.90 -23.51
N VAL A 585 -35.76 -28.79 -24.09
CA VAL A 585 -34.81 -29.88 -24.30
C VAL A 585 -33.54 -29.59 -23.53
N THR A 586 -33.00 -30.65 -22.94
CA THR A 586 -31.79 -30.70 -22.14
C THR A 586 -30.81 -31.70 -22.74
N ASP A 587 -29.59 -31.74 -22.21
CA ASP A 587 -28.56 -32.66 -22.68
C ASP A 587 -28.99 -34.12 -22.53
N GLY A 588 -28.86 -34.90 -23.60
CA GLY A 588 -29.25 -36.30 -23.68
C GLY A 588 -30.68 -36.58 -24.16
N ASP A 589 -31.53 -35.57 -24.31
CA ASP A 589 -32.93 -35.77 -24.70
C ASP A 589 -33.09 -36.35 -26.12
N SER A 590 -34.11 -37.19 -26.31
CA SER A 590 -34.43 -37.85 -27.58
C SER A 590 -35.76 -37.41 -28.15
N ILE A 591 -35.72 -36.66 -29.26
CA ILE A 591 -36.88 -36.22 -30.02
C ILE A 591 -37.15 -37.23 -31.14
N ARG A 592 -38.35 -37.78 -31.19
CA ARG A 592 -38.82 -38.65 -32.27
C ARG A 592 -39.92 -37.95 -33.05
N ILE A 593 -39.71 -37.81 -34.36
CA ILE A 593 -40.67 -37.26 -35.32
C ILE A 593 -40.87 -38.27 -36.44
N GLN A 594 -42.12 -38.72 -36.60
CA GLN A 594 -42.55 -39.57 -37.71
C GLN A 594 -43.84 -38.99 -38.29
N GLU A 595 -43.83 -38.71 -39.59
CA GLU A 595 -45.01 -38.28 -40.31
C GLU A 595 -45.95 -39.46 -40.56
N ARG A 596 -47.24 -39.16 -40.60
CA ARG A 596 -48.28 -40.11 -40.99
C ARG A 596 -48.09 -40.52 -42.44
N LYS A 597 -48.11 -41.83 -42.71
CA LYS A 597 -48.05 -42.39 -44.08
C LYS A 597 -49.38 -43.05 -44.41
N VAL A 598 -49.88 -42.85 -45.63
CA VAL A 598 -51.01 -43.62 -46.18
C VAL A 598 -50.41 -44.87 -46.84
N PRO A 599 -50.58 -46.08 -46.28
CA PRO A 599 -50.05 -47.30 -46.86
C PRO A 599 -50.87 -47.73 -48.09
N THR A 600 -50.25 -48.46 -49.01
CA THR A 600 -50.98 -49.21 -50.04
C THR A 600 -51.57 -50.50 -49.44
N ALA A 601 -52.52 -51.13 -50.15
CA ALA A 601 -53.09 -52.41 -49.73
C ALA A 601 -52.00 -53.48 -49.50
N ALA A 602 -50.96 -53.52 -50.33
CA ALA A 602 -49.82 -54.42 -50.19
C ALA A 602 -48.93 -54.09 -48.97
N GLU A 603 -48.75 -52.80 -48.65
CA GLU A 603 -48.02 -52.37 -47.45
C GLU A 603 -48.82 -52.65 -46.17
N LEU A 604 -50.15 -52.62 -46.25
CA LEU A 604 -51.05 -52.87 -45.13
C LEU A 604 -51.15 -54.36 -44.80
N LEU A 605 -51.23 -55.24 -45.82
CA LEU A 605 -51.51 -56.67 -45.69
C LEU A 605 -50.63 -57.42 -44.66
N PRO A 606 -49.30 -57.22 -44.58
CA PRO A 606 -48.44 -57.89 -43.60
C PRO A 606 -48.79 -57.57 -42.15
N HIS A 607 -49.40 -56.42 -41.89
CA HIS A 607 -49.82 -55.99 -40.56
C HIS A 607 -51.18 -56.57 -40.15
N LEU A 608 -51.88 -57.32 -41.02
CA LEU A 608 -53.27 -57.78 -40.82
C LEU A 608 -53.45 -59.25 -40.33
N GLN A 609 -52.38 -59.98 -40.00
CA GLN A 609 -52.40 -61.37 -39.44
C GLN A 609 -53.26 -62.40 -40.22
N THR A 610 -52.71 -63.06 -41.25
CA THR A 610 -53.33 -64.22 -41.92
C THR A 610 -52.81 -65.57 -41.38
N GLY A 611 -53.73 -66.49 -41.06
CA GLY A 611 -53.41 -67.85 -40.57
C GLY A 611 -52.78 -68.77 -41.63
N SER A 612 -51.96 -69.73 -41.20
CA SER A 612 -51.17 -70.66 -42.05
C SER A 612 -52.00 -71.43 -43.09
N GLN A 613 -51.66 -71.27 -44.37
CA GLN A 613 -52.21 -72.02 -45.50
C GLN A 613 -51.37 -73.30 -45.79
N THR A 614 -51.99 -74.48 -45.81
CA THR A 614 -51.31 -75.77 -46.13
C THR A 614 -51.46 -76.18 -47.59
N SER A 615 -50.33 -76.42 -48.28
CA SER A 615 -50.26 -76.99 -49.63
C SER A 615 -50.40 -78.52 -49.64
N MET A 616 -50.91 -79.12 -50.72
CA MET A 616 -50.98 -80.60 -50.90
C MET A 616 -50.30 -81.07 -52.20
N THR A 617 -49.99 -82.36 -52.31
CA THR A 617 -49.25 -82.92 -53.46
C THR A 617 -50.05 -84.07 -54.11
N VAL A 618 -50.12 -84.15 -55.44
CA VAL A 618 -50.79 -85.22 -56.22
C VAL A 618 -49.90 -85.69 -57.38
N GLU A 619 -50.12 -86.89 -57.90
CA GLU A 619 -49.38 -87.44 -59.06
C GLU A 619 -50.27 -87.39 -60.31
N PHE A 620 -49.82 -86.76 -61.40
CA PHE A 620 -50.53 -86.72 -62.68
C PHE A 620 -49.65 -87.28 -63.80
N ASN A 621 -50.11 -88.33 -64.50
CA ASN A 621 -49.37 -89.00 -65.58
C ASN A 621 -47.88 -89.28 -65.23
N GLY A 622 -47.63 -89.77 -64.01
CA GLY A 622 -46.30 -90.10 -63.50
C GLY A 622 -45.46 -88.92 -62.96
N SER A 623 -45.99 -87.69 -62.96
CA SER A 623 -45.30 -86.49 -62.44
C SER A 623 -45.96 -85.96 -61.17
N THR A 624 -45.15 -85.64 -60.14
CA THR A 624 -45.64 -85.10 -58.86
C THR A 624 -45.86 -83.59 -58.93
N ILE A 625 -47.03 -83.09 -58.50
CA ILE A 625 -47.42 -81.68 -58.57
C ILE A 625 -47.85 -81.19 -57.19
N LYS A 626 -47.38 -80.01 -56.78
CA LYS A 626 -47.72 -79.35 -55.50
C LYS A 626 -48.77 -78.26 -55.72
N LEU A 627 -49.94 -78.41 -55.10
CA LEU A 627 -51.05 -77.47 -55.11
C LEU A 627 -50.95 -76.52 -53.89
N THR A 628 -51.01 -75.20 -54.10
CA THR A 628 -50.98 -74.16 -53.04
C THR A 628 -52.27 -73.34 -53.03
N PRO A 629 -52.82 -72.92 -51.86
CA PRO A 629 -54.06 -72.12 -51.82
C PRO A 629 -53.86 -70.72 -52.42
N PRO A 630 -54.92 -70.07 -52.93
CA PRO A 630 -54.88 -68.67 -53.34
C PRO A 630 -54.59 -67.71 -52.17
N ALA A 631 -53.85 -66.62 -52.42
CA ALA A 631 -53.57 -65.58 -51.42
C ALA A 631 -54.87 -64.89 -50.93
N ALA A 632 -54.90 -64.47 -49.66
CA ALA A 632 -56.00 -63.69 -49.10
C ALA A 632 -56.14 -62.35 -49.84
N GLN A 633 -57.37 -61.98 -50.18
CA GLN A 633 -57.65 -60.76 -50.95
C GLN A 633 -58.52 -59.82 -50.11
N LEU A 634 -58.14 -58.54 -50.12
CA LEU A 634 -58.90 -57.47 -49.50
C LEU A 634 -60.00 -57.00 -50.47
N TYR A 635 -61.18 -56.73 -49.91
CA TYR A 635 -62.34 -56.23 -50.62
C TYR A 635 -62.83 -54.95 -49.96
N ASP A 636 -63.09 -53.92 -50.75
CA ASP A 636 -63.93 -52.81 -50.33
C ASP A 636 -65.36 -53.16 -50.73
N LYS A 637 -66.16 -53.54 -49.73
CA LYS A 637 -67.49 -54.16 -49.89
C LYS A 637 -67.40 -55.46 -50.72
N ASP A 638 -67.71 -55.38 -52.01
CA ASP A 638 -67.69 -56.50 -52.96
C ASP A 638 -66.66 -56.32 -54.09
N ARG A 639 -65.92 -55.20 -54.11
CA ARG A 639 -64.88 -54.93 -55.10
C ARG A 639 -63.52 -55.37 -54.55
N PRO A 640 -62.73 -56.19 -55.29
CA PRO A 640 -61.35 -56.48 -54.89
C PRO A 640 -60.50 -55.21 -54.92
N VAL A 641 -59.66 -55.03 -53.90
CA VAL A 641 -58.73 -53.91 -53.77
C VAL A 641 -57.42 -54.26 -54.47
N GLU A 642 -56.91 -53.36 -55.30
CA GLU A 642 -55.65 -53.57 -56.01
C GLU A 642 -54.44 -53.41 -55.07
N PRO A 643 -53.33 -54.15 -55.26
CA PRO A 643 -52.19 -54.12 -54.32
C PRO A 643 -51.54 -52.75 -54.09
N ASP A 644 -51.54 -51.90 -55.12
CA ASP A 644 -50.98 -50.54 -55.13
C ASP A 644 -52.00 -49.47 -54.72
N GLU A 645 -53.25 -49.86 -54.45
CA GLU A 645 -54.32 -48.94 -54.06
C GLU A 645 -54.01 -48.35 -52.67
N PRO A 646 -53.96 -47.01 -52.53
CA PRO A 646 -53.74 -46.37 -51.23
C PRO A 646 -54.95 -46.57 -50.33
N ILE A 647 -54.72 -46.92 -49.07
CA ILE A 647 -55.77 -47.15 -48.07
C ILE A 647 -55.82 -45.96 -47.12
N PRO A 648 -56.86 -45.10 -47.19
CA PRO A 648 -57.02 -44.04 -46.20
C PRO A 648 -57.31 -44.62 -44.80
N SER A 649 -56.92 -43.89 -43.75
CA SER A 649 -57.36 -44.22 -42.38
C SER A 649 -58.88 -44.14 -42.27
N GLY A 650 -59.47 -45.01 -41.45
CA GLY A 650 -60.90 -45.22 -41.29
C GLY A 650 -61.53 -46.14 -42.34
N THR A 651 -60.77 -46.58 -43.35
CA THR A 651 -61.31 -47.46 -44.41
C THR A 651 -61.77 -48.80 -43.83
N ARG A 652 -62.92 -49.26 -44.31
CA ARG A 652 -63.52 -50.55 -43.95
C ARG A 652 -63.31 -51.57 -45.06
N LEU A 653 -62.54 -52.60 -44.79
CA LEU A 653 -62.21 -53.66 -45.73
C LEU A 653 -62.70 -55.02 -45.22
N GLN A 654 -63.13 -55.88 -46.14
CA GLN A 654 -63.39 -57.29 -45.89
C GLN A 654 -62.19 -58.11 -46.38
N MET A 655 -61.74 -59.07 -45.57
CA MET A 655 -60.71 -60.02 -45.97
C MET A 655 -61.36 -61.37 -46.23
N ARG A 656 -61.29 -61.87 -47.46
CA ARG A 656 -61.83 -63.19 -47.85
C ARG A 656 -60.67 -64.16 -48.16
N ALA A 657 -60.72 -65.37 -47.60
CA ALA A 657 -59.82 -66.47 -47.92
C ALA A 657 -60.56 -67.50 -48.81
N ALA A 658 -59.90 -68.04 -49.85
CA ALA A 658 -60.50 -69.04 -50.74
C ALA A 658 -60.44 -70.46 -50.13
N ALA A 659 -61.48 -71.26 -50.41
CA ALA A 659 -61.83 -72.52 -49.75
C ALA A 659 -60.75 -73.63 -49.75
N ASP A 660 -60.81 -74.49 -48.72
CA ASP A 660 -59.79 -75.47 -48.31
C ASP A 660 -59.75 -76.81 -49.10
N GLN A 661 -60.44 -76.95 -50.24
CA GLN A 661 -60.52 -78.23 -50.96
C GLN A 661 -60.15 -78.12 -52.45
N PHE A 662 -59.26 -79.01 -52.91
CA PHE A 662 -58.86 -79.13 -54.32
C PHE A 662 -59.66 -80.25 -55.02
N ILE A 663 -60.00 -80.06 -56.31
CA ILE A 663 -60.63 -81.07 -57.19
C ILE A 663 -59.72 -81.43 -58.37
N ILE A 664 -59.98 -82.53 -59.10
CA ILE A 664 -59.14 -82.97 -60.24
C ILE A 664 -58.94 -81.86 -61.27
N GLN A 665 -59.95 -81.02 -61.52
CA GLN A 665 -59.84 -79.86 -62.41
C GLN A 665 -58.76 -78.86 -61.99
N ASP A 666 -58.46 -78.74 -60.69
CA ASP A 666 -57.45 -77.81 -60.20
C ASP A 666 -56.04 -78.22 -60.60
N ILE A 667 -55.79 -79.51 -60.89
CA ILE A 667 -54.49 -80.00 -61.36
C ILE A 667 -54.07 -79.26 -62.63
N PHE A 668 -55.01 -78.99 -63.55
CA PHE A 668 -54.75 -78.33 -64.83
C PHE A 668 -54.32 -76.86 -64.69
N ARG A 669 -54.41 -76.25 -63.50
CA ARG A 669 -53.80 -74.94 -63.23
C ARG A 669 -52.29 -75.02 -63.03
N PHE A 670 -51.77 -76.23 -62.81
CA PHE A 670 -50.38 -76.52 -62.46
C PHE A 670 -49.71 -77.50 -63.44
N VAL A 671 -50.41 -77.94 -64.49
CA VAL A 671 -49.84 -78.77 -65.59
C VAL A 671 -50.17 -78.20 -66.96
N ASP A 672 -49.18 -78.22 -67.85
CA ASP A 672 -49.35 -77.91 -69.27
C ASP A 672 -49.60 -79.20 -70.06
N ILE A 673 -50.75 -79.32 -70.73
CA ILE A 673 -51.06 -80.45 -71.62
C ILE A 673 -51.07 -79.96 -73.07
N ASP A 674 -50.25 -80.59 -73.91
CA ASP A 674 -50.21 -80.33 -75.35
C ASP A 674 -51.42 -80.99 -76.05
N LEU A 675 -52.50 -80.22 -76.19
CA LEU A 675 -53.76 -80.66 -76.80
C LEU A 675 -53.67 -80.89 -78.32
N SER A 676 -52.55 -80.52 -78.97
CA SER A 676 -52.39 -80.66 -80.43
C SER A 676 -52.19 -82.11 -80.92
N LYS A 677 -51.99 -83.07 -80.00
CA LYS A 677 -51.77 -84.49 -80.28
C LYS A 677 -52.96 -85.40 -79.96
N VAL A 678 -54.12 -84.83 -79.62
CA VAL A 678 -55.27 -85.57 -79.09
C VAL A 678 -56.42 -85.60 -80.09
N SER A 679 -56.69 -86.76 -80.71
CA SER A 679 -57.88 -87.00 -81.53
C SER A 679 -58.53 -88.35 -81.19
N GLY A 680 -59.39 -88.34 -80.16
CA GLY A 680 -60.16 -89.49 -79.68
C GLY A 680 -60.87 -89.21 -78.34
N ASN A 681 -61.79 -90.09 -77.93
CA ASN A 681 -62.41 -90.07 -76.59
C ASN A 681 -61.35 -90.44 -75.54
N PHE A 682 -61.02 -89.54 -74.61
CA PHE A 682 -60.10 -89.78 -73.50
C PHE A 682 -60.82 -90.22 -72.23
N GLN A 683 -60.13 -90.94 -71.36
CA GLN A 683 -60.66 -91.42 -70.07
C GLN A 683 -59.70 -91.03 -68.94
N ILE A 684 -60.23 -90.38 -67.89
CA ILE A 684 -59.47 -90.05 -66.68
C ILE A 684 -59.66 -91.16 -65.65
N TYR A 685 -58.56 -91.56 -65.05
CA TYR A 685 -58.51 -92.50 -63.95
C TYR A 685 -57.97 -91.81 -62.71
N LYS A 686 -58.68 -91.96 -61.59
CA LYS A 686 -58.17 -91.65 -60.26
C LYS A 686 -57.85 -92.97 -59.57
N ASN A 687 -56.59 -93.18 -59.22
CA ASN A 687 -56.08 -94.39 -58.57
C ASN A 687 -56.53 -95.68 -59.30
N GLY A 688 -56.50 -95.66 -60.64
CA GLY A 688 -56.88 -96.79 -61.50
C GLY A 688 -58.38 -96.98 -61.76
N SER A 689 -59.27 -96.15 -61.20
CA SER A 689 -60.72 -96.17 -61.47
C SER A 689 -61.17 -94.97 -62.29
N ILE A 690 -62.15 -95.14 -63.18
CA ILE A 690 -62.72 -94.04 -63.97
C ILE A 690 -63.21 -92.92 -63.04
N ALA A 691 -62.78 -91.68 -63.29
CA ALA A 691 -63.08 -90.50 -62.48
C ALA A 691 -63.58 -89.32 -63.32
N ALA A 692 -64.23 -88.37 -62.65
CA ALA A 692 -64.72 -87.13 -63.24
C ALA A 692 -63.90 -85.92 -62.77
N PHE A 693 -63.86 -84.84 -63.57
CA PHE A 693 -63.05 -83.64 -63.28
C PHE A 693 -63.40 -82.94 -61.95
N HIS A 694 -64.61 -83.13 -61.42
CA HIS A 694 -65.06 -82.52 -60.17
C HIS A 694 -64.78 -83.38 -58.93
N ASP A 695 -64.16 -84.55 -59.09
CA ASP A 695 -63.83 -85.40 -57.95
C ASP A 695 -62.78 -84.72 -57.06
N VAL A 696 -63.00 -84.72 -55.75
CA VAL A 696 -62.12 -84.11 -54.75
C VAL A 696 -60.78 -84.83 -54.73
N LEU A 697 -59.68 -84.07 -54.66
CA LEU A 697 -58.34 -84.58 -54.50
C LEU A 697 -58.00 -84.78 -53.03
N SER A 698 -57.34 -85.90 -52.76
CA SER A 698 -56.64 -86.18 -51.52
C SER A 698 -55.13 -86.18 -51.75
N PRO A 699 -54.31 -85.89 -50.73
CA PRO A 699 -52.86 -85.96 -50.86
C PRO A 699 -52.43 -87.32 -51.41
N HIS A 700 -51.54 -87.29 -52.40
CA HIS A 700 -50.97 -88.45 -53.09
C HIS A 700 -51.90 -89.23 -54.02
N ASP A 701 -53.08 -88.68 -54.35
CA ASP A 701 -53.91 -89.24 -55.42
C ASP A 701 -53.13 -89.31 -56.75
N LYS A 702 -53.28 -90.44 -57.45
CA LYS A 702 -52.74 -90.68 -58.79
C LYS A 702 -53.81 -90.45 -59.83
N ILE A 703 -53.62 -89.45 -60.67
CA ILE A 703 -54.51 -89.12 -61.76
C ILE A 703 -53.82 -89.49 -63.07
N GLU A 704 -54.38 -90.45 -63.80
CA GLU A 704 -53.90 -90.88 -65.10
C GLU A 704 -54.92 -90.49 -66.16
N LEU A 705 -54.45 -89.78 -67.19
CA LEU A 705 -55.24 -89.45 -68.37
C LEU A 705 -54.73 -90.32 -69.50
N THR A 706 -55.51 -91.34 -69.87
CA THR A 706 -55.21 -92.24 -70.98
C THR A 706 -56.08 -91.91 -72.19
N MET A 707 -55.48 -92.02 -73.38
CA MET A 707 -56.09 -91.74 -74.69
C MET A 707 -56.58 -93.02 -75.36
#